data_AF-A0A3D3GDQ7-F1
#
_entry.id   AF-A0A3D3GDQ7-F1
#
_cell.length_a   1.000
_cell.length_b   1.000
_cell.length_c   1.000
_cell.angle_alpha   90.00
_cell.angle_beta   90.00
_cell.angle_gamma   90.00
#
_symmetry.space_group_name_H-M   'P 1'
#
loop_
_entity.id
_entity.type
_entity.pdbx_description
1 polymer ?
#
loop_
_entity_poly.entity_id
_entity_poly.type
_entity_poly.pdbx_seq_one_letter_code
_entity_poly.pdbx_strand_id
1 'polypeptide(L)'
;MSVAGGLGLSDGNIGSIYVDGSFTCSGEGSVTYPSADLADISNLVIDNGCNFSITGALNIPTLTASVGPSTAATLNFINAATISALVVNNGSTVNVNSQLTTGTDVTLSGASTIRTASGVAAVISVTNIYVNSGSSLSATGKGFAPGGGTGAGVSGQSGGGAGYGGAGASAASGEAGGIAYFAPGTLTEPTALGSGGGAGSGTSGGAGGGAIKIIASGLVSVSGTIDANGADSNTAAGGGTGGGGSGGSIWIISSVLAGNGSILANGGLAGIYIPGGPYRGGGGSGGRIALESTTNNFTGSTSVQGGVGYLTGSSGSVYKNGEFSCSAAGSVTYSAADFPSLNNLVVDNGCSMTITGGLNLPGLTITVGPTAASTLRFSDSATISSLIVDNGSTVHVNSALTTGGNITVAGVSTINTTAGVPAAVSVSNFNLNAGSKLSGLGMGSAAGAGTGAGATSTSGGGGGYGGIGGSGNGGTGGISYLEPGTLTQPIALGSGGGAGSGGSGAAGGGAIKVVASGTITIDGTIDTNGADSASSGGGGTGGGGSGGSIWITASVLAGAGTIKADGGTAGIYTPGGPYRGGGGAGGRISLSYQTKTFSGSISVMGGIGLNNGGTGTSSAAQSGVYLSSVLDFGTATLAYQTLSYTKTTPGTTAVSVDVRTGNSPAPDGTWTSWATFASGDSLAVFTGNRYLQYRATLSTSDANKPTLDSITINAPACYSTGSYYYVKTTAANKFLSARSNTVSNVAITSSVPGSTALKALVSFDGGTTWKKHNSSSWVDAAGGVSTIGTTGNTMAELISGLNGYTFGASEPTVDFAFGLESDSCSATPSVTELRFDY
;
A
#
# COMPACT_ATOMS: atom_id res chain seq x y z
N MET A 1 -37.45 -2.13 -61.54
CA MET A 1 -38.43 -1.73 -60.52
C MET A 1 -37.94 -0.39 -59.97
N SER A 2 -38.82 0.61 -59.80
CA SER A 2 -38.54 2.04 -60.03
C SER A 2 -37.39 2.67 -59.23
N VAL A 3 -36.51 3.38 -59.94
CA VAL A 3 -35.52 4.32 -59.40
C VAL A 3 -36.21 5.68 -59.23
N ALA A 4 -36.35 6.15 -57.98
CA ALA A 4 -36.76 7.51 -57.69
C ALA A 4 -35.59 8.24 -57.01
N GLY A 5 -34.93 9.12 -57.78
CA GLY A 5 -34.20 10.29 -57.30
C GLY A 5 -32.91 10.08 -56.48
N GLY A 6 -31.77 10.15 -57.17
CA GLY A 6 -30.47 10.50 -56.57
C GLY A 6 -29.48 9.35 -56.39
N LEU A 7 -28.25 9.54 -56.92
CA LEU A 7 -27.05 8.69 -56.79
C LEU A 7 -27.00 7.40 -57.64
N GLY A 8 -27.14 7.54 -58.96
CA GLY A 8 -26.60 6.57 -59.92
C GLY A 8 -25.37 7.14 -60.63
N LEU A 9 -24.17 6.90 -60.09
CA LEU A 9 -22.91 7.08 -60.81
C LEU A 9 -22.30 5.70 -61.03
N SER A 10 -22.49 5.16 -62.24
CA SER A 10 -21.78 3.98 -62.70
C SER A 10 -20.37 4.39 -63.14
N ASP A 11 -19.42 4.44 -62.22
CA ASP A 11 -18.00 4.39 -62.57
C ASP A 11 -17.61 2.93 -62.77
N GLY A 12 -17.72 2.47 -64.01
CA GLY A 12 -16.87 1.47 -64.67
C GLY A 12 -16.76 0.03 -64.17
N ASN A 13 -16.83 -0.28 -62.87
CA ASN A 13 -16.67 -1.63 -62.30
C ASN A 13 -17.35 -1.81 -60.91
N ILE A 14 -17.99 -0.77 -60.36
CA ILE A 14 -18.62 -0.79 -59.04
C ILE A 14 -20.11 -0.48 -59.19
N GLY A 15 -20.98 -1.38 -58.75
CA GLY A 15 -22.43 -1.18 -58.69
C GLY A 15 -22.87 -0.77 -57.29
N SER A 16 -23.54 0.38 -57.18
CA SER A 16 -24.28 0.78 -55.98
C SER A 16 -25.79 0.62 -56.20
N ILE A 17 -26.48 0.03 -55.21
CA ILE A 17 -27.92 -0.19 -55.26
C ILE A 17 -28.54 0.35 -53.97
N TYR A 18 -29.51 1.25 -54.10
CA TYR A 18 -30.35 1.75 -53.01
C TYR A 18 -31.76 1.20 -53.15
N VAL A 19 -32.20 0.37 -52.21
CA VAL A 19 -33.55 -0.23 -52.18
C VAL A 19 -34.05 -0.21 -50.74
N ASP A 20 -35.21 0.40 -50.50
CA ASP A 20 -35.93 0.39 -49.21
C ASP A 20 -35.06 0.72 -47.97
N GLY A 21 -34.22 1.76 -48.08
CA GLY A 21 -33.33 2.19 -46.98
C GLY A 21 -32.10 1.31 -46.79
N SER A 22 -31.84 0.36 -47.69
CA SER A 22 -30.63 -0.46 -47.75
C SER A 22 -29.73 0.02 -48.89
N PHE A 23 -28.49 0.39 -48.57
CA PHE A 23 -27.45 0.73 -49.53
C PHE A 23 -26.47 -0.44 -49.69
N THR A 24 -26.24 -0.89 -50.91
CA THR A 24 -25.28 -1.96 -51.22
C THR A 24 -24.18 -1.44 -52.13
N CYS A 25 -22.92 -1.64 -51.74
CA CYS A 25 -21.75 -1.50 -52.61
C CYS A 25 -21.24 -2.88 -53.03
N SER A 26 -21.08 -3.11 -54.33
CA SER A 26 -20.52 -4.35 -54.87
C SER A 26 -19.64 -4.10 -56.10
N GLY A 27 -18.59 -4.90 -56.28
CA GLY A 27 -17.66 -4.80 -57.41
C GLY A 27 -16.27 -4.32 -56.99
N GLU A 28 -15.25 -4.72 -57.76
CA GLU A 28 -13.86 -4.38 -57.45
C GLU A 28 -13.58 -2.90 -57.72
N GLY A 29 -13.25 -2.16 -56.65
CA GLY A 29 -12.81 -0.78 -56.74
C GLY A 29 -13.09 0.04 -55.48
N SER A 30 -12.70 1.31 -55.49
CA SER A 30 -12.83 2.21 -54.33
C SER A 30 -13.88 3.28 -54.56
N VAL A 31 -14.78 3.46 -53.59
CA VAL A 31 -15.74 4.57 -53.55
C VAL A 31 -15.62 5.34 -52.25
N THR A 32 -15.86 6.65 -52.32
CA THR A 32 -15.81 7.53 -51.14
C THR A 32 -17.09 8.36 -51.07
N TYR A 33 -17.75 8.32 -49.91
CA TYR A 33 -18.98 9.06 -49.65
C TYR A 33 -18.83 9.96 -48.42
N PRO A 34 -19.32 11.21 -48.48
CA PRO A 34 -19.63 12.00 -47.28
C PRO A 34 -20.65 11.30 -46.40
N SER A 35 -20.47 11.37 -45.08
CA SER A 35 -21.42 10.87 -44.07
C SER A 35 -22.83 11.46 -44.22
N ALA A 36 -22.94 12.70 -44.73
CA ALA A 36 -24.22 13.34 -45.02
C ALA A 36 -25.04 12.59 -46.08
N ASP A 37 -24.38 11.95 -47.05
CA ASP A 37 -25.04 11.20 -48.13
C ASP A 37 -25.60 9.86 -47.66
N LEU A 38 -25.29 9.46 -46.42
CA LEU A 38 -25.75 8.21 -45.81
C LEU A 38 -26.82 8.45 -44.75
N ALA A 39 -27.28 9.70 -44.53
CA ALA A 39 -28.14 10.05 -43.40
C ALA A 39 -29.44 9.22 -43.30
N ASP A 40 -29.99 8.79 -44.44
CA ASP A 40 -31.29 8.12 -44.51
C ASP A 40 -31.21 6.58 -44.63
N ILE A 41 -30.00 5.98 -44.59
CA ILE A 41 -29.86 4.52 -44.70
C ILE A 41 -30.03 3.82 -43.33
N SER A 42 -30.70 2.69 -43.35
CA SER A 42 -30.88 1.78 -42.20
C SER A 42 -30.05 0.51 -42.30
N ASN A 43 -29.60 0.16 -43.51
CA ASN A 43 -28.73 -0.98 -43.77
C ASN A 43 -27.62 -0.60 -44.77
N LEU A 44 -26.38 -0.95 -44.47
CA LEU A 44 -25.21 -0.77 -45.34
C LEU A 44 -24.57 -2.13 -45.60
N VAL A 45 -24.58 -2.56 -46.85
CA VAL A 45 -23.93 -3.81 -47.29
C VAL A 45 -22.76 -3.48 -48.19
N ILE A 46 -21.59 -4.04 -47.89
CA ILE A 46 -20.38 -3.86 -48.70
C ILE A 46 -19.84 -5.25 -49.02
N ASP A 47 -19.75 -5.62 -50.29
CA ASP A 47 -19.44 -6.99 -50.71
C ASP A 47 -18.62 -6.98 -52.03
N ASN A 48 -18.23 -8.16 -52.52
CA ASN A 48 -17.67 -8.38 -53.86
C ASN A 48 -16.47 -7.48 -54.18
N GLY A 49 -15.52 -7.33 -53.25
CA GLY A 49 -14.29 -6.56 -53.46
C GLY A 49 -14.46 -5.04 -53.33
N CYS A 50 -15.64 -4.54 -52.96
CA CYS A 50 -15.83 -3.10 -52.80
C CYS A 50 -14.98 -2.54 -51.64
N ASN A 51 -14.29 -1.43 -51.90
CA ASN A 51 -13.58 -0.64 -50.92
C ASN A 51 -14.32 0.70 -50.67
N PHE A 52 -15.11 0.74 -49.60
CA PHE A 52 -16.03 1.83 -49.29
C PHE A 52 -15.44 2.73 -48.20
N SER A 53 -15.31 4.03 -48.47
CA SER A 53 -14.79 5.01 -47.51
C SER A 53 -15.83 6.05 -47.14
N ILE A 54 -16.00 6.31 -45.84
CA ILE A 54 -16.92 7.31 -45.30
C ILE A 54 -16.11 8.49 -44.75
N THR A 55 -16.35 9.67 -45.30
CA THR A 55 -15.73 10.93 -44.88
C THR A 55 -16.67 11.72 -43.95
N GLY A 56 -16.10 12.46 -43.01
CA GLY A 56 -16.86 13.06 -41.89
C GLY A 56 -17.29 12.04 -40.84
N ALA A 57 -17.84 12.55 -39.73
CA ALA A 57 -18.31 11.70 -38.63
C ALA A 57 -19.70 11.13 -38.95
N LEU A 58 -19.83 9.80 -38.89
CA LEU A 58 -21.10 9.12 -39.13
C LEU A 58 -21.87 9.00 -37.81
N ASN A 59 -23.12 9.47 -37.77
CA ASN A 59 -23.95 9.35 -36.57
C ASN A 59 -25.35 8.86 -36.94
N ILE A 60 -25.49 7.54 -37.12
CA ILE A 60 -26.75 6.89 -37.48
C ILE A 60 -26.95 5.69 -36.56
N PRO A 61 -27.40 5.89 -35.30
CA PRO A 61 -27.47 4.83 -34.29
C PRO A 61 -28.38 3.64 -34.65
N THR A 62 -29.21 3.79 -35.68
CA THR A 62 -30.10 2.76 -36.23
C THR A 62 -29.48 1.96 -37.38
N LEU A 63 -28.33 2.38 -37.91
CA LEU A 63 -27.70 1.75 -39.07
C LEU A 63 -27.10 0.39 -38.73
N THR A 64 -27.45 -0.63 -39.51
CA THR A 64 -26.75 -1.92 -39.49
C THR A 64 -25.76 -1.98 -40.65
N ALA A 65 -24.53 -2.42 -40.40
CA ALA A 65 -23.50 -2.55 -41.43
C ALA A 65 -23.03 -4.01 -41.55
N SER A 66 -23.04 -4.54 -42.77
CA SER A 66 -22.56 -5.88 -43.10
C SER A 66 -21.47 -5.81 -44.17
N VAL A 67 -20.25 -6.22 -43.80
CA VAL A 67 -19.07 -6.17 -44.67
C VAL A 67 -18.64 -7.59 -45.04
N GLY A 68 -18.66 -7.86 -46.33
CA GLY A 68 -18.40 -9.12 -46.99
C GLY A 68 -19.32 -10.27 -46.60
N PRO A 69 -20.66 -10.13 -46.71
CA PRO A 69 -21.56 -11.25 -46.45
C PRO A 69 -21.32 -12.44 -47.39
N SER A 70 -20.82 -12.22 -48.61
CA SER A 70 -20.51 -13.28 -49.58
C SER A 70 -19.01 -13.42 -49.86
N THR A 71 -18.30 -12.30 -50.01
CA THR A 71 -16.88 -12.25 -50.39
C THR A 71 -16.18 -11.07 -49.71
N ALA A 72 -14.85 -11.06 -49.70
CA ALA A 72 -14.08 -10.02 -49.01
C ALA A 72 -14.42 -8.60 -49.52
N ALA A 73 -14.54 -7.66 -48.60
CA ALA A 73 -14.73 -6.24 -48.88
C ALA A 73 -14.02 -5.36 -47.83
N THR A 74 -13.94 -4.06 -48.08
CA THR A 74 -13.32 -3.10 -47.16
C THR A 74 -14.26 -1.95 -46.82
N LEU A 75 -14.38 -1.61 -45.54
CA LEU A 75 -15.09 -0.41 -45.05
C LEU A 75 -14.10 0.48 -44.28
N ASN A 76 -14.05 1.77 -44.60
CA ASN A 76 -13.18 2.74 -43.93
C ASN A 76 -14.01 3.83 -43.25
N PHE A 77 -13.98 3.88 -41.93
CA PHE A 77 -14.45 5.02 -41.15
C PHE A 77 -13.29 6.00 -40.97
N ILE A 78 -13.28 7.08 -41.76
CA ILE A 78 -12.20 8.08 -41.71
C ILE A 78 -12.27 8.93 -40.42
N ASN A 79 -13.47 9.12 -39.85
CA ASN A 79 -13.69 9.78 -38.56
C ASN A 79 -14.53 8.88 -37.65
N ALA A 80 -15.00 9.41 -36.52
CA ALA A 80 -15.86 8.69 -35.60
C ALA A 80 -17.15 8.19 -36.27
N ALA A 81 -17.59 6.98 -35.91
CA ALA A 81 -18.81 6.38 -36.40
C ALA A 81 -19.67 5.85 -35.25
N THR A 82 -20.95 6.22 -35.24
CA THR A 82 -21.98 5.69 -34.34
C THR A 82 -23.04 4.97 -35.19
N ILE A 83 -23.18 3.66 -34.99
CA ILE A 83 -24.10 2.78 -35.73
C ILE A 83 -24.85 1.85 -34.77
N SER A 84 -25.78 1.04 -35.29
CA SER A 84 -26.50 0.04 -34.49
C SER A 84 -25.69 -1.25 -34.31
N ALA A 85 -25.23 -1.85 -35.41
CA ALA A 85 -24.56 -3.15 -35.41
C ALA A 85 -23.52 -3.22 -36.53
N LEU A 86 -22.49 -4.05 -36.36
CA LEU A 86 -21.48 -4.31 -37.39
C LEU A 86 -21.20 -5.81 -37.50
N VAL A 87 -21.29 -6.35 -38.71
CA VAL A 87 -20.91 -7.73 -39.03
C VAL A 87 -19.83 -7.70 -40.11
N VAL A 88 -18.73 -8.42 -39.88
CA VAL A 88 -17.58 -8.50 -40.80
C VAL A 88 -17.27 -9.96 -41.07
N ASN A 89 -17.32 -10.37 -42.34
CA ASN A 89 -17.19 -11.76 -42.78
C ASN A 89 -16.23 -11.94 -43.97
N ASN A 90 -15.87 -13.19 -44.26
CA ASN A 90 -15.18 -13.61 -45.49
C ASN A 90 -13.87 -12.85 -45.81
N GLY A 91 -13.01 -12.65 -44.82
CA GLY A 91 -11.72 -11.98 -44.99
C GLY A 91 -11.83 -10.46 -45.12
N SER A 92 -12.99 -9.89 -44.83
CA SER A 92 -13.23 -8.46 -44.97
C SER A 92 -12.48 -7.63 -43.93
N THR A 93 -12.21 -6.38 -44.28
CA THR A 93 -11.49 -5.43 -43.44
C THR A 93 -12.36 -4.23 -43.09
N VAL A 94 -12.37 -3.82 -41.82
CA VAL A 94 -12.94 -2.53 -41.40
C VAL A 94 -11.83 -1.69 -40.77
N ASN A 95 -11.57 -0.51 -41.33
CA ASN A 95 -10.60 0.44 -40.80
C ASN A 95 -11.33 1.48 -39.93
N VAL A 96 -10.94 1.57 -38.66
CA VAL A 96 -11.44 2.53 -37.67
C VAL A 96 -10.33 3.54 -37.39
N ASN A 97 -10.48 4.76 -37.90
CA ASN A 97 -9.46 5.80 -37.78
C ASN A 97 -9.65 6.71 -36.56
N SER A 98 -10.66 6.46 -35.72
CA SER A 98 -10.92 7.23 -34.48
C SER A 98 -11.75 6.40 -33.50
N GLN A 99 -13.07 6.57 -33.47
CA GLN A 99 -13.98 5.89 -32.56
C GLN A 99 -15.07 5.14 -33.33
N LEU A 100 -15.40 3.92 -32.90
CA LEU A 100 -16.57 3.17 -33.33
C LEU A 100 -17.49 2.96 -32.12
N THR A 101 -18.72 3.43 -32.22
CA THR A 101 -19.76 3.20 -31.21
C THR A 101 -20.90 2.39 -31.84
N THR A 102 -21.27 1.26 -31.24
CA THR A 102 -22.43 0.46 -31.67
C THR A 102 -23.48 0.36 -30.57
N GLY A 103 -24.76 0.47 -30.95
CA GLY A 103 -25.87 0.24 -30.02
C GLY A 103 -26.03 -1.22 -29.61
N THR A 104 -25.59 -2.15 -30.45
CA THR A 104 -25.68 -3.60 -30.27
C THR A 104 -24.32 -4.25 -30.58
N ASP A 105 -24.32 -5.37 -31.30
CA ASP A 105 -23.20 -6.29 -31.39
C ASP A 105 -22.26 -5.95 -32.55
N VAL A 106 -20.96 -6.22 -32.32
CA VAL A 106 -19.93 -6.26 -33.35
C VAL A 106 -19.46 -7.71 -33.51
N THR A 107 -19.58 -8.28 -34.71
CA THR A 107 -19.21 -9.67 -34.98
C THR A 107 -18.18 -9.77 -36.09
N LEU A 108 -17.04 -10.39 -35.84
CA LEU A 108 -16.00 -10.68 -36.84
C LEU A 108 -15.90 -12.19 -37.03
N SER A 109 -16.15 -12.69 -38.24
CA SER A 109 -16.02 -14.12 -38.59
C SER A 109 -15.31 -14.33 -39.93
N GLY A 110 -14.97 -15.58 -40.24
CA GLY A 110 -14.43 -15.94 -41.56
C GLY A 110 -13.11 -15.23 -41.89
N ALA A 111 -12.17 -15.19 -40.94
CA ALA A 111 -10.86 -14.53 -41.10
C ALA A 111 -10.91 -13.00 -41.31
N SER A 112 -11.97 -12.35 -40.83
CA SER A 112 -12.15 -10.91 -40.96
C SER A 112 -11.31 -10.10 -39.98
N THR A 113 -11.07 -8.84 -40.32
CA THR A 113 -10.19 -7.96 -39.55
C THR A 113 -10.81 -6.58 -39.30
N ILE A 114 -10.79 -6.11 -38.06
CA ILE A 114 -10.93 -4.68 -37.75
C ILE A 114 -9.52 -4.11 -37.49
N ARG A 115 -9.17 -2.98 -38.10
CA ARG A 115 -7.85 -2.34 -38.01
C ARG A 115 -7.91 -0.90 -37.58
N THR A 116 -6.87 -0.47 -36.88
CA THR A 116 -6.69 0.95 -36.50
C THR A 116 -5.85 1.71 -37.52
N ALA A 117 -6.09 3.02 -37.63
CA ALA A 117 -5.18 3.90 -38.37
C ALA A 117 -3.80 3.98 -37.69
N SER A 118 -2.77 4.28 -38.48
CA SER A 118 -1.43 4.55 -37.95
C SER A 118 -1.45 5.84 -37.14
N GLY A 119 -0.82 5.83 -35.96
CA GLY A 119 -0.73 7.00 -35.09
C GLY A 119 -2.02 7.31 -34.32
N VAL A 120 -3.05 6.45 -34.37
CA VAL A 120 -4.33 6.69 -33.70
C VAL A 120 -4.67 5.55 -32.74
N ALA A 121 -5.15 5.92 -31.54
CA ALA A 121 -5.76 5.00 -30.60
C ALA A 121 -7.23 4.77 -30.99
N ALA A 122 -7.60 3.53 -31.29
CA ALA A 122 -8.99 3.20 -31.60
C ALA A 122 -9.79 2.97 -30.32
N VAL A 123 -10.95 3.62 -30.22
CA VAL A 123 -11.92 3.38 -29.13
C VAL A 123 -13.16 2.70 -29.72
N ILE A 124 -13.48 1.51 -29.21
CA ILE A 124 -14.61 0.68 -29.65
C ILE A 124 -15.58 0.56 -28.47
N SER A 125 -16.70 1.26 -28.54
CA SER A 125 -17.76 1.27 -27.52
C SER A 125 -18.96 0.47 -28.02
N VAL A 126 -19.27 -0.66 -27.41
CA VAL A 126 -20.21 -1.65 -27.94
C VAL A 126 -21.08 -2.25 -26.85
N THR A 127 -22.17 -2.93 -27.21
CA THR A 127 -22.87 -3.79 -26.25
C THR A 127 -22.15 -5.12 -26.09
N ASN A 128 -21.96 -5.85 -27.19
CA ASN A 128 -21.14 -7.06 -27.22
C ASN A 128 -20.17 -7.04 -28.42
N ILE A 129 -19.02 -7.71 -28.29
CA ILE A 129 -18.11 -7.95 -29.41
C ILE A 129 -17.66 -9.42 -29.45
N TYR A 130 -17.74 -10.00 -30.64
CA TYR A 130 -17.34 -11.37 -30.93
C TYR A 130 -16.20 -11.37 -31.94
N VAL A 131 -15.00 -11.68 -31.46
CA VAL A 131 -13.83 -11.94 -32.33
C VAL A 131 -13.73 -13.46 -32.47
N ASN A 132 -14.37 -14.01 -33.51
CA ASN A 132 -14.41 -15.45 -33.73
C ASN A 132 -13.06 -15.99 -34.22
N SER A 133 -12.91 -17.32 -34.18
CA SER A 133 -11.68 -17.99 -34.60
C SER A 133 -11.27 -17.58 -36.02
N GLY A 134 -9.98 -17.30 -36.22
CA GLY A 134 -9.42 -16.80 -37.46
C GLY A 134 -9.56 -15.29 -37.67
N SER A 135 -10.49 -14.61 -37.00
CA SER A 135 -10.68 -13.16 -37.09
C SER A 135 -9.74 -12.38 -36.18
N SER A 136 -9.50 -11.10 -36.50
CA SER A 136 -8.64 -10.24 -35.69
C SER A 136 -9.15 -8.81 -35.48
N LEU A 137 -8.85 -8.25 -34.32
CA LEU A 137 -8.87 -6.81 -34.06
C LEU A 137 -7.42 -6.36 -33.87
N SER A 138 -6.84 -5.72 -34.87
CA SER A 138 -5.40 -5.52 -34.98
C SER A 138 -4.98 -4.06 -35.09
N ALA A 139 -4.04 -3.67 -34.24
CA ALA A 139 -3.27 -2.44 -34.27
C ALA A 139 -1.76 -2.73 -34.45
N THR A 140 -1.39 -3.92 -34.95
CA THR A 140 0.03 -4.28 -35.12
C THR A 140 0.74 -3.32 -36.08
N GLY A 141 1.87 -2.77 -35.62
CA GLY A 141 2.68 -1.80 -36.36
C GLY A 141 2.00 -0.44 -36.62
N LYS A 142 0.91 -0.11 -35.90
CA LYS A 142 0.13 1.13 -36.08
C LYS A 142 0.45 2.24 -35.08
N GLY A 143 1.48 2.08 -34.28
CA GLY A 143 1.98 3.08 -33.34
C GLY A 143 2.85 4.13 -34.03
N PHE A 144 3.91 4.56 -33.36
CA PHE A 144 4.87 5.48 -33.93
C PHE A 144 5.67 4.83 -35.07
N ALA A 145 5.98 5.64 -36.07
CA ALA A 145 6.85 5.24 -37.18
C ALA A 145 8.27 4.87 -36.67
N PRO A 146 9.07 4.15 -37.48
CA PRO A 146 10.45 3.81 -37.15
C PRO A 146 11.27 5.03 -36.68
N GLY A 147 12.03 4.87 -35.60
CA GLY A 147 12.77 5.96 -34.94
C GLY A 147 11.91 7.01 -34.24
N GLY A 148 10.60 6.83 -34.17
CA GLY A 148 9.65 7.76 -33.54
C GLY A 148 9.10 7.26 -32.20
N GLY A 149 8.64 8.21 -31.38
CA GLY A 149 8.08 7.96 -30.04
C GLY A 149 9.09 8.19 -28.91
N THR A 150 8.59 8.27 -27.67
CA THR A 150 9.41 8.58 -26.48
C THR A 150 10.39 7.48 -26.10
N GLY A 151 10.08 6.23 -26.47
CA GLY A 151 10.96 5.08 -26.32
C GLY A 151 11.53 4.61 -27.65
N ALA A 152 11.78 5.52 -28.60
CA ALA A 152 12.41 5.15 -29.86
C ALA A 152 13.78 4.51 -29.63
N GLY A 153 14.10 3.46 -30.40
CA GLY A 153 15.44 2.87 -30.38
C GLY A 153 16.46 3.78 -31.07
N VAL A 154 17.71 3.77 -30.62
CA VAL A 154 18.78 4.58 -31.23
C VAL A 154 19.14 4.03 -32.61
N SER A 155 19.17 4.90 -33.62
CA SER A 155 19.60 4.56 -34.98
C SER A 155 21.11 4.60 -35.10
N GLY A 156 21.69 3.71 -35.91
CA GLY A 156 23.14 3.67 -36.10
C GLY A 156 23.58 2.63 -37.12
N GLN A 157 24.71 1.98 -36.86
CA GLN A 157 25.17 0.88 -37.70
C GLN A 157 24.12 -0.24 -37.63
N SER A 158 23.68 -0.60 -36.43
CA SER A 158 22.50 -1.42 -36.16
C SER A 158 21.53 -0.65 -35.28
N GLY A 159 20.23 -0.78 -35.50
CA GLY A 159 19.22 -0.07 -34.73
C GLY A 159 18.93 -0.72 -33.38
N GLY A 160 18.90 0.06 -32.30
CA GLY A 160 18.36 -0.38 -31.01
C GLY A 160 16.87 -0.68 -31.10
N GLY A 161 16.38 -1.64 -30.31
CA GLY A 161 14.94 -1.95 -30.23
C GLY A 161 14.17 -0.86 -29.52
N ALA A 162 12.90 -0.64 -29.87
CA ALA A 162 12.07 0.37 -29.20
C ALA A 162 11.58 -0.11 -27.83
N GLY A 163 11.29 0.83 -26.93
CA GLY A 163 10.67 0.61 -25.63
C GLY A 163 9.24 1.17 -25.55
N TYR A 164 8.35 0.45 -24.89
CA TYR A 164 7.01 0.84 -24.39
C TYR A 164 6.53 -0.30 -23.50
N GLY A 165 6.07 -0.05 -22.27
CA GLY A 165 5.73 -1.12 -21.30
C GLY A 165 6.95 -1.81 -20.67
N GLY A 166 7.99 -2.08 -21.48
CA GLY A 166 9.34 -2.48 -21.06
C GLY A 166 10.41 -1.69 -21.83
N ALA A 167 11.70 -1.91 -21.51
CA ALA A 167 12.81 -1.32 -22.25
C ALA A 167 13.15 -2.15 -23.50
N GLY A 168 13.42 -1.48 -24.62
CA GLY A 168 13.95 -2.10 -25.82
C GLY A 168 15.39 -2.58 -25.62
N ALA A 169 15.80 -3.58 -26.40
CA ALA A 169 17.15 -4.13 -26.30
C ALA A 169 18.18 -3.30 -27.09
N SER A 170 19.43 -3.32 -26.63
CA SER A 170 20.55 -2.74 -27.38
C SER A 170 20.92 -3.59 -28.60
N ALA A 171 21.47 -2.93 -29.62
CA ALA A 171 21.99 -3.57 -30.81
C ALA A 171 23.44 -4.06 -30.63
N ALA A 172 23.91 -4.92 -31.52
CA ALA A 172 25.25 -5.52 -31.48
C ALA A 172 26.39 -4.49 -31.63
N SER A 173 26.14 -3.38 -32.33
CA SER A 173 27.08 -2.26 -32.50
C SER A 173 27.05 -1.24 -31.35
N GLY A 174 26.27 -1.51 -30.29
CA GLY A 174 26.26 -0.72 -29.06
C GLY A 174 25.18 0.37 -29.00
N GLU A 175 24.36 0.51 -30.05
CA GLU A 175 23.22 1.43 -30.03
C GLU A 175 22.20 1.01 -28.97
N ALA A 176 21.85 1.95 -28.10
CA ALA A 176 20.95 1.69 -26.99
C ALA A 176 19.52 1.41 -27.47
N GLY A 177 18.86 0.48 -26.79
CA GLY A 177 17.41 0.32 -26.92
C GLY A 177 16.66 1.51 -26.30
N GLY A 178 15.40 1.65 -26.70
CA GLY A 178 14.50 2.67 -26.17
C GLY A 178 14.11 2.39 -24.71
N ILE A 179 13.88 3.45 -23.94
CA ILE A 179 13.46 3.34 -22.54
C ILE A 179 12.02 2.80 -22.42
N ALA A 180 11.71 2.16 -21.30
CA ALA A 180 10.32 1.97 -20.89
C ALA A 180 9.72 3.36 -20.57
N TYR A 181 8.51 3.63 -21.06
CA TYR A 181 7.76 4.83 -20.67
C TYR A 181 6.28 4.53 -20.49
N PHE A 182 5.69 5.22 -19.53
CA PHE A 182 4.26 5.37 -19.30
C PHE A 182 4.07 6.57 -18.37
N ALA A 183 2.93 7.25 -18.46
CA ALA A 183 2.62 8.30 -17.50
C ALA A 183 2.31 7.66 -16.14
N PRO A 184 2.76 8.24 -15.01
CA PRO A 184 2.43 7.74 -13.68
C PRO A 184 0.92 7.59 -13.50
N GLY A 185 0.48 6.48 -12.91
CA GLY A 185 -0.93 6.17 -12.68
C GLY A 185 -1.66 5.56 -13.87
N THR A 186 -1.00 5.34 -15.01
CA THR A 186 -1.66 4.80 -16.23
C THR A 186 -1.50 3.30 -16.41
N LEU A 187 -0.97 2.57 -15.43
CA LEU A 187 -0.72 1.13 -15.55
C LEU A 187 -2.00 0.33 -15.75
N THR A 188 -3.09 0.75 -15.11
CA THR A 188 -4.43 0.17 -15.25
C THR A 188 -5.19 0.72 -16.47
N GLU A 189 -4.71 1.82 -17.06
CA GLU A 189 -5.40 2.55 -18.14
C GLU A 189 -4.47 2.78 -19.36
N PRO A 190 -3.95 1.71 -20.00
CA PRO A 190 -2.98 1.85 -21.08
C PRO A 190 -3.65 2.39 -22.36
N THR A 191 -3.23 3.58 -22.78
CA THR A 191 -3.75 4.24 -24.00
C THR A 191 -2.66 4.68 -24.97
N ALA A 192 -1.39 4.63 -24.57
CA ALA A 192 -0.29 5.13 -25.39
C ALA A 192 0.06 4.17 -26.54
N LEU A 193 0.54 4.74 -27.64
CA LEU A 193 1.07 3.99 -28.77
C LEU A 193 2.48 3.48 -28.44
N GLY A 194 2.85 2.34 -29.01
CA GLY A 194 4.23 1.83 -29.00
C GLY A 194 5.15 2.70 -29.85
N SER A 195 6.41 2.82 -29.42
CA SER A 195 7.49 3.48 -30.14
C SER A 195 8.11 2.61 -31.24
N GLY A 196 8.69 3.25 -32.26
CA GLY A 196 9.39 2.60 -33.36
C GLY A 196 10.86 2.32 -33.06
N GLY A 197 11.38 1.21 -33.59
CA GLY A 197 12.79 0.81 -33.43
C GLY A 197 13.73 1.71 -34.22
N GLY A 198 15.01 1.73 -33.82
CA GLY A 198 16.05 2.49 -34.50
C GLY A 198 16.34 1.94 -35.90
N ALA A 199 16.77 2.81 -36.80
CA ALA A 199 17.22 2.42 -38.14
C ALA A 199 18.64 1.84 -38.11
N GLY A 200 18.89 0.83 -38.94
CA GLY A 200 20.22 0.32 -39.23
C GLY A 200 20.77 0.89 -40.54
N SER A 201 22.03 0.62 -40.85
CA SER A 201 22.65 1.06 -42.11
C SER A 201 22.00 0.39 -43.33
N GLY A 202 21.01 1.06 -43.92
CA GLY A 202 20.24 0.58 -45.07
C GLY A 202 18.93 -0.14 -44.72
N THR A 203 18.52 -0.14 -43.44
CA THR A 203 17.25 -0.73 -43.00
C THR A 203 16.47 0.23 -42.11
N SER A 204 15.15 0.24 -42.29
CA SER A 204 14.26 0.89 -41.33
C SER A 204 14.07 -0.01 -40.11
N GLY A 205 13.98 0.60 -38.93
CA GLY A 205 13.44 -0.07 -37.74
C GLY A 205 11.97 -0.47 -37.93
N GLY A 206 11.45 -1.29 -37.03
CA GLY A 206 10.05 -1.65 -36.98
C GLY A 206 9.18 -0.53 -36.38
N ALA A 207 7.98 -0.31 -36.91
CA ALA A 207 7.00 0.61 -36.31
C ALA A 207 6.46 0.05 -34.99
N GLY A 208 6.11 0.91 -34.03
CA GLY A 208 5.49 0.46 -32.78
C GLY A 208 4.07 -0.06 -32.96
N GLY A 209 3.54 -0.78 -31.98
CA GLY A 209 2.15 -1.21 -31.94
C GLY A 209 1.19 -0.05 -31.66
N GLY A 210 -0.02 -0.09 -32.21
CA GLY A 210 -1.05 0.93 -31.95
C GLY A 210 -1.74 0.75 -30.60
N ALA A 211 -2.87 1.43 -30.40
CA ALA A 211 -3.65 1.30 -29.16
C ALA A 211 -5.10 0.94 -29.45
N ILE A 212 -5.63 -0.02 -28.70
CA ILE A 212 -7.01 -0.49 -28.78
C ILE A 212 -7.64 -0.33 -27.41
N LYS A 213 -8.74 0.43 -27.32
CA LYS A 213 -9.62 0.48 -26.16
C LYS A 213 -10.99 -0.09 -26.52
N ILE A 214 -11.44 -1.10 -25.79
CA ILE A 214 -12.78 -1.69 -25.92
C ILE A 214 -13.56 -1.34 -24.65
N ILE A 215 -14.76 -0.78 -24.82
CA ILE A 215 -15.71 -0.52 -23.75
C ILE A 215 -16.99 -1.28 -24.11
N ALA A 216 -17.16 -2.47 -23.56
CA ALA A 216 -18.35 -3.30 -23.75
C ALA A 216 -19.26 -3.21 -22.52
N SER A 217 -20.53 -2.87 -22.69
CA SER A 217 -21.48 -2.94 -21.56
C SER A 217 -21.83 -4.39 -21.19
N GLY A 218 -21.72 -5.33 -22.14
CA GLY A 218 -21.98 -6.76 -21.97
C GLY A 218 -20.72 -7.62 -22.13
N LEU A 219 -20.68 -8.42 -23.20
CA LEU A 219 -19.72 -9.49 -23.45
C LEU A 219 -18.61 -9.09 -24.44
N VAL A 220 -17.37 -9.39 -24.09
CA VAL A 220 -16.23 -9.47 -25.01
C VAL A 220 -15.85 -10.94 -25.15
N SER A 221 -16.12 -11.54 -26.32
CA SER A 221 -15.79 -12.94 -26.62
C SER A 221 -14.62 -13.02 -27.60
N VAL A 222 -13.48 -13.52 -27.15
CA VAL A 222 -12.23 -13.60 -27.92
C VAL A 222 -11.84 -15.05 -28.17
N SER A 223 -12.21 -15.58 -29.33
CA SER A 223 -11.76 -16.89 -29.84
C SER A 223 -10.76 -16.75 -30.99
N GLY A 224 -10.67 -15.56 -31.60
CA GLY A 224 -9.63 -15.13 -32.53
C GLY A 224 -8.52 -14.35 -31.83
N THR A 225 -8.07 -13.26 -32.45
CA THR A 225 -6.93 -12.47 -31.95
C THR A 225 -7.29 -11.00 -31.74
N ILE A 226 -6.86 -10.42 -30.61
CA ILE A 226 -6.78 -8.96 -30.43
C ILE A 226 -5.30 -8.62 -30.27
N ASP A 227 -4.72 -7.82 -31.16
CA ASP A 227 -3.28 -7.59 -31.18
C ASP A 227 -2.90 -6.11 -31.40
N ALA A 228 -1.86 -5.69 -30.69
CA ALA A 228 -1.20 -4.39 -30.82
C ALA A 228 0.31 -4.61 -30.82
N ASN A 229 0.82 -5.58 -31.58
CA ASN A 229 2.25 -5.91 -31.57
C ASN A 229 3.08 -4.82 -32.24
N GLY A 230 4.33 -4.68 -31.83
CA GLY A 230 5.34 -3.96 -32.60
C GLY A 230 5.60 -4.68 -33.92
N ALA A 231 5.86 -3.92 -34.98
CA ALA A 231 6.30 -4.49 -36.24
C ALA A 231 7.77 -4.90 -36.15
N ASP A 232 8.11 -5.97 -36.84
CA ASP A 232 9.49 -6.39 -37.04
C ASP A 232 10.22 -5.36 -37.92
N SER A 233 11.54 -5.26 -37.77
CA SER A 233 12.35 -4.46 -38.69
C SER A 233 12.65 -5.23 -39.99
N ASN A 234 12.94 -4.50 -41.07
CA ASN A 234 13.22 -5.10 -42.37
C ASN A 234 14.62 -5.74 -42.41
N THR A 235 14.77 -6.86 -43.11
CA THR A 235 16.07 -7.52 -43.36
C THR A 235 16.82 -6.84 -44.51
N ALA A 236 18.11 -6.54 -44.37
CA ALA A 236 18.97 -6.11 -45.49
C ALA A 236 19.96 -7.19 -45.92
N ALA A 237 20.13 -7.31 -47.23
CA ALA A 237 21.26 -8.00 -47.86
C ALA A 237 22.45 -7.04 -47.94
N GLY A 238 23.27 -6.95 -46.89
CA GLY A 238 24.60 -6.31 -46.94
C GLY A 238 24.85 -5.08 -46.05
N GLY A 239 24.02 -4.82 -45.03
CA GLY A 239 24.18 -3.70 -44.09
C GLY A 239 23.71 -4.04 -42.68
N GLY A 240 23.83 -3.11 -41.74
CA GLY A 240 23.34 -3.31 -40.38
C GLY A 240 21.82 -3.20 -40.28
N THR A 241 21.25 -3.93 -39.33
CA THR A 241 19.81 -4.23 -39.25
C THR A 241 19.08 -3.27 -38.31
N GLY A 242 17.80 -3.00 -38.60
CA GLY A 242 16.95 -2.17 -37.77
C GLY A 242 16.58 -2.86 -36.45
N GLY A 243 16.20 -2.05 -35.47
CA GLY A 243 15.62 -2.55 -34.23
C GLY A 243 14.13 -2.83 -34.37
N GLY A 244 13.61 -3.78 -33.60
CA GLY A 244 12.18 -4.08 -33.58
C GLY A 244 11.36 -2.95 -32.96
N GLY A 245 10.13 -2.75 -33.44
CA GLY A 245 9.18 -1.82 -32.82
C GLY A 245 8.67 -2.35 -31.48
N SER A 246 8.30 -1.48 -30.56
CA SER A 246 7.70 -1.93 -29.28
C SER A 246 6.22 -2.30 -29.46
N GLY A 247 5.70 -3.17 -28.60
CA GLY A 247 4.26 -3.42 -28.49
C GLY A 247 3.48 -2.15 -28.17
N GLY A 248 2.17 -2.20 -28.33
CA GLY A 248 1.24 -1.09 -28.10
C GLY A 248 0.34 -1.31 -26.88
N SER A 249 -0.83 -0.69 -26.86
CA SER A 249 -1.78 -0.81 -25.75
C SER A 249 -3.03 -1.59 -26.12
N ILE A 250 -3.49 -2.44 -25.20
CA ILE A 250 -4.83 -3.03 -25.25
C ILE A 250 -5.50 -2.79 -23.91
N TRP A 251 -6.66 -2.14 -23.93
CA TRP A 251 -7.48 -1.90 -22.73
C TRP A 251 -8.91 -2.37 -22.98
N ILE A 252 -9.36 -3.38 -22.23
CA ILE A 252 -10.69 -3.95 -22.37
C ILE A 252 -11.46 -3.74 -21.08
N ILE A 253 -12.59 -3.06 -21.18
CA ILE A 253 -13.57 -2.87 -20.10
C ILE A 253 -14.84 -3.61 -20.50
N SER A 254 -15.34 -4.53 -19.67
CA SER A 254 -16.51 -5.36 -19.98
C SER A 254 -17.31 -5.80 -18.76
N SER A 255 -18.56 -6.25 -18.93
CA SER A 255 -19.22 -7.02 -17.87
C SER A 255 -18.68 -8.45 -17.82
N VAL A 256 -18.53 -9.09 -18.99
CA VAL A 256 -17.98 -10.44 -19.13
C VAL A 256 -16.88 -10.45 -20.19
N LEU A 257 -15.70 -10.95 -19.85
CA LEU A 257 -14.64 -11.29 -20.81
C LEU A 257 -14.55 -12.82 -20.91
N ALA A 258 -14.65 -13.38 -22.12
CA ALA A 258 -14.64 -14.83 -22.33
C ALA A 258 -13.89 -15.22 -23.62
N GLY A 259 -13.67 -16.53 -23.79
CA GLY A 259 -13.04 -17.10 -24.98
C GLY A 259 -11.67 -17.72 -24.71
N ASN A 260 -11.10 -18.33 -25.74
CA ASN A 260 -9.86 -19.11 -25.70
C ASN A 260 -8.80 -18.65 -26.72
N GLY A 261 -9.00 -17.47 -27.31
CA GLY A 261 -8.12 -16.87 -28.31
C GLY A 261 -6.88 -16.19 -27.71
N SER A 262 -6.40 -15.14 -28.37
CA SER A 262 -5.14 -14.48 -28.01
C SER A 262 -5.30 -12.97 -27.89
N ILE A 263 -4.72 -12.38 -26.84
CA ILE A 263 -4.61 -10.92 -26.63
C ILE A 263 -3.13 -10.55 -26.53
N LEU A 264 -2.60 -9.82 -27.52
CA LEU A 264 -1.16 -9.71 -27.77
C LEU A 264 -0.70 -8.26 -27.88
N ALA A 265 0.31 -7.86 -27.13
CA ALA A 265 1.04 -6.60 -27.32
C ALA A 265 2.54 -6.87 -27.24
N ASN A 266 3.05 -7.80 -28.05
CA ASN A 266 4.46 -8.17 -28.09
C ASN A 266 5.31 -7.13 -28.81
N GLY A 267 6.60 -7.09 -28.50
CA GLY A 267 7.59 -6.35 -29.27
C GLY A 267 7.92 -7.06 -30.59
N GLY A 268 8.24 -6.25 -31.60
CA GLY A 268 8.72 -6.72 -32.88
C GLY A 268 10.16 -7.23 -32.80
N LEU A 269 10.48 -8.15 -33.70
CA LEU A 269 11.81 -8.72 -33.89
C LEU A 269 12.76 -7.69 -34.52
N ALA A 270 14.03 -7.76 -34.14
CA ALA A 270 15.07 -7.07 -34.89
C ALA A 270 15.32 -7.77 -36.23
N GLY A 271 15.94 -7.06 -37.17
CA GLY A 271 16.25 -7.61 -38.48
C GLY A 271 17.25 -8.76 -38.34
N ILE A 272 16.97 -9.88 -39.00
CA ILE A 272 17.86 -11.04 -39.00
C ILE A 272 18.90 -10.86 -40.11
N TYR A 273 20.18 -10.76 -39.71
CA TYR A 273 21.30 -11.02 -40.62
C TYR A 273 21.58 -12.54 -40.69
N ILE A 274 21.99 -13.02 -41.87
CA ILE A 274 22.44 -14.41 -42.12
C ILE A 274 23.57 -14.81 -41.15
N PRO A 275 23.74 -16.11 -40.82
CA PRO A 275 24.63 -16.54 -39.75
C PRO A 275 26.08 -16.05 -39.94
N GLY A 276 26.61 -15.28 -38.98
CA GLY A 276 28.04 -14.93 -38.88
C GLY A 276 28.43 -13.45 -38.93
N GLY A 277 27.52 -12.50 -39.17
CA GLY A 277 27.85 -11.07 -39.19
C GLY A 277 27.66 -10.35 -37.84
N PRO A 278 28.44 -9.30 -37.53
CA PRO A 278 28.42 -8.62 -36.22
C PRO A 278 27.30 -7.56 -36.04
N TYR A 279 26.40 -7.36 -37.01
CA TYR A 279 25.49 -6.21 -37.06
C TYR A 279 23.99 -6.59 -36.91
N ARG A 280 23.60 -7.06 -35.70
CA ARG A 280 22.20 -7.36 -35.33
C ARG A 280 21.57 -6.21 -34.55
N GLY A 281 20.36 -5.80 -34.95
CA GLY A 281 19.54 -4.83 -34.22
C GLY A 281 19.03 -5.39 -32.88
N GLY A 282 18.55 -4.50 -32.01
CA GLY A 282 17.93 -4.88 -30.74
C GLY A 282 16.45 -5.21 -30.89
N GLY A 283 15.95 -6.19 -30.12
CA GLY A 283 14.53 -6.53 -30.10
C GLY A 283 13.67 -5.45 -29.43
N GLY A 284 12.47 -5.20 -29.95
CA GLY A 284 11.53 -4.25 -29.35
C GLY A 284 10.94 -4.80 -28.05
N SER A 285 10.54 -3.94 -27.10
CA SER A 285 9.88 -4.39 -25.88
C SER A 285 8.42 -4.78 -26.12
N GLY A 286 7.83 -5.59 -25.24
CA GLY A 286 6.38 -5.78 -25.23
C GLY A 286 5.65 -4.61 -24.55
N GLY A 287 4.43 -4.35 -24.98
CA GLY A 287 3.55 -3.26 -24.56
C GLY A 287 2.65 -3.60 -23.37
N ARG A 288 1.48 -2.98 -23.28
CA ARG A 288 0.63 -3.03 -22.07
C ARG A 288 -0.76 -3.57 -22.38
N ILE A 289 -1.24 -4.49 -21.54
CA ILE A 289 -2.59 -5.05 -21.60
C ILE A 289 -3.29 -4.79 -20.26
N ALA A 290 -4.49 -4.21 -20.29
CA ALA A 290 -5.37 -4.09 -19.14
C ALA A 290 -6.73 -4.72 -19.45
N LEU A 291 -7.15 -5.65 -18.60
CA LEU A 291 -8.42 -6.37 -18.68
C LEU A 291 -9.23 -6.08 -17.42
N GLU A 292 -10.33 -5.36 -17.60
CA GLU A 292 -11.26 -4.96 -16.56
C GLU A 292 -12.63 -5.57 -16.88
N SER A 293 -13.04 -6.53 -16.07
CA SER A 293 -14.31 -7.22 -16.24
C SER A 293 -14.95 -7.57 -14.90
N THR A 294 -16.27 -7.48 -14.82
CA THR A 294 -16.99 -7.98 -13.64
C THR A 294 -16.82 -9.50 -13.51
N THR A 295 -16.78 -10.22 -14.63
CA THR A 295 -16.52 -11.66 -14.69
C THR A 295 -15.52 -11.98 -15.81
N ASN A 296 -14.39 -12.58 -15.45
CA ASN A 296 -13.36 -13.00 -16.41
C ASN A 296 -13.36 -14.53 -16.58
N ASN A 297 -13.97 -15.00 -17.67
CA ASN A 297 -13.99 -16.40 -18.12
C ASN A 297 -13.03 -16.64 -19.29
N PHE A 298 -12.10 -15.73 -19.56
CA PHE A 298 -11.14 -15.90 -20.64
C PHE A 298 -10.06 -16.90 -20.24
N THR A 299 -9.97 -18.00 -20.99
CA THR A 299 -9.00 -19.08 -20.81
C THR A 299 -7.90 -19.05 -21.88
N GLY A 300 -7.93 -18.04 -22.75
CA GLY A 300 -6.95 -17.86 -23.82
C GLY A 300 -5.62 -17.29 -23.34
N SER A 301 -4.77 -16.91 -24.28
CA SER A 301 -3.42 -16.40 -23.99
C SER A 301 -3.36 -14.87 -23.94
N THR A 302 -2.60 -14.33 -22.99
CA THR A 302 -2.20 -12.91 -22.94
C THR A 302 -0.69 -12.81 -23.03
N SER A 303 -0.15 -12.04 -23.99
CA SER A 303 1.29 -11.93 -24.19
C SER A 303 1.76 -10.50 -24.40
N VAL A 304 2.83 -10.14 -23.70
CA VAL A 304 3.53 -8.84 -23.78
C VAL A 304 5.04 -9.07 -23.84
N GLN A 305 5.48 -10.11 -24.56
CA GLN A 305 6.91 -10.46 -24.64
C GLN A 305 7.68 -9.45 -25.47
N GLY A 306 8.94 -9.20 -25.11
CA GLY A 306 9.84 -8.48 -26.00
C GLY A 306 10.25 -9.33 -27.20
N GLY A 307 10.44 -8.67 -28.34
CA GLY A 307 10.93 -9.29 -29.55
C GLY A 307 12.39 -9.71 -29.42
N VAL A 308 12.79 -10.70 -30.22
CA VAL A 308 14.16 -11.21 -30.27
C VAL A 308 15.02 -10.34 -31.18
N GLY A 309 16.26 -10.06 -30.78
CA GLY A 309 17.27 -9.37 -31.58
C GLY A 309 18.68 -9.85 -31.22
N TYR A 310 19.67 -8.97 -31.25
CA TYR A 310 20.97 -9.24 -30.61
C TYR A 310 20.78 -9.56 -29.13
N LEU A 311 20.00 -8.70 -28.46
CA LEU A 311 19.39 -8.96 -27.17
C LEU A 311 17.86 -8.96 -27.34
N THR A 312 17.16 -9.71 -26.51
CA THR A 312 15.69 -9.69 -26.45
C THR A 312 15.23 -8.44 -25.72
N GLY A 313 14.22 -7.77 -26.26
CA GLY A 313 13.57 -6.66 -25.56
C GLY A 313 12.95 -7.13 -24.24
N SER A 314 12.74 -6.20 -23.30
CA SER A 314 12.01 -6.53 -22.07
C SER A 314 10.54 -6.80 -22.40
N SER A 315 9.89 -7.66 -21.61
CA SER A 315 8.43 -7.76 -21.69
C SER A 315 7.77 -6.51 -21.12
N GLY A 316 6.52 -6.29 -21.49
CA GLY A 316 5.69 -5.24 -20.90
C GLY A 316 4.85 -5.76 -19.74
N SER A 317 3.64 -5.21 -19.59
CA SER A 317 2.83 -5.41 -18.38
C SER A 317 1.42 -5.88 -18.68
N VAL A 318 0.88 -6.73 -17.80
CA VAL A 318 -0.52 -7.19 -17.86
C VAL A 318 -1.21 -6.91 -16.52
N TYR A 319 -2.35 -6.22 -16.59
CA TYR A 319 -3.27 -5.97 -15.49
C TYR A 319 -4.60 -6.71 -15.73
N LYS A 320 -5.10 -7.44 -14.73
CA LYS A 320 -6.36 -8.19 -14.81
C LYS A 320 -7.15 -8.03 -13.51
N ASN A 321 -8.27 -7.29 -13.49
CA ASN A 321 -9.19 -7.21 -12.35
C ASN A 321 -8.52 -6.99 -10.96
N GLY A 322 -7.56 -6.07 -10.86
CA GLY A 322 -6.83 -5.84 -9.60
C GLY A 322 -5.68 -6.82 -9.36
N GLU A 323 -5.31 -7.63 -10.35
CA GLU A 323 -4.11 -8.47 -10.34
C GLU A 323 -3.07 -7.93 -11.30
N PHE A 324 -1.83 -7.84 -10.82
CA PHE A 324 -0.67 -7.45 -11.63
C PHE A 324 0.40 -8.53 -11.52
N SER A 325 1.00 -8.90 -12.65
CA SER A 325 2.09 -9.88 -12.67
C SER A 325 3.28 -9.35 -13.45
N CYS A 326 4.46 -9.40 -12.83
CA CYS A 326 5.73 -9.27 -13.52
C CYS A 326 6.39 -10.64 -13.60
N SER A 327 6.41 -11.24 -14.79
CA SER A 327 6.92 -12.60 -15.03
C SER A 327 8.05 -12.65 -16.04
N ALA A 328 8.65 -11.49 -16.35
CA ALA A 328 9.71 -11.40 -17.34
C ALA A 328 11.04 -11.11 -16.67
N ALA A 329 12.05 -11.90 -17.03
CA ALA A 329 13.41 -11.70 -16.55
C ALA A 329 13.95 -10.33 -16.98
N GLY A 330 14.39 -9.52 -16.01
CA GLY A 330 14.86 -8.16 -16.26
C GLY A 330 14.44 -7.18 -15.17
N SER A 331 15.01 -5.98 -15.20
CA SER A 331 14.72 -4.92 -14.25
C SER A 331 13.56 -4.05 -14.73
N VAL A 332 12.56 -3.83 -13.86
CA VAL A 332 11.43 -2.93 -14.13
C VAL A 332 11.23 -1.99 -12.95
N THR A 333 10.80 -0.76 -13.21
CA THR A 333 10.52 0.24 -12.17
C THR A 333 9.11 0.78 -12.35
N TYR A 334 8.33 0.73 -11.27
CA TYR A 334 7.00 1.33 -11.18
C TYR A 334 6.97 2.35 -10.03
N SER A 335 6.05 3.30 -10.10
CA SER A 335 5.69 4.16 -8.98
C SER A 335 4.55 3.54 -8.18
N ALA A 336 4.49 3.80 -6.87
CA ALA A 336 3.33 3.47 -6.05
C ALA A 336 2.03 4.08 -6.62
N ALA A 337 2.11 5.23 -7.29
CA ALA A 337 0.99 5.86 -7.98
C ALA A 337 0.44 5.02 -9.14
N ASP A 338 1.24 4.11 -9.71
CA ASP A 338 0.79 3.18 -10.76
C ASP A 338 -0.15 2.10 -10.22
N PHE A 339 -0.26 1.96 -8.90
CA PHE A 339 -1.13 0.99 -8.24
C PHE A 339 -2.18 1.73 -7.39
N PRO A 340 -3.15 2.44 -8.00
CA PRO A 340 -4.20 3.14 -7.25
C PRO A 340 -5.10 2.14 -6.49
N SER A 341 -5.28 0.95 -7.04
CA SER A 341 -5.96 -0.18 -6.41
C SER A 341 -5.36 -1.48 -6.95
N LEU A 342 -4.94 -2.37 -6.06
CA LEU A 342 -4.46 -3.70 -6.44
C LEU A 342 -4.77 -4.69 -5.31
N ASN A 343 -5.26 -5.86 -5.68
CA ASN A 343 -5.58 -6.96 -4.77
C ASN A 343 -4.41 -7.96 -4.70
N ASN A 344 -3.77 -8.22 -5.84
CA ASN A 344 -2.69 -9.19 -5.95
C ASN A 344 -1.54 -8.66 -6.83
N LEU A 345 -0.31 -8.77 -6.33
CA LEU A 345 0.92 -8.49 -7.06
C LEU A 345 1.78 -9.74 -7.07
N VAL A 346 2.10 -10.24 -8.27
CA VAL A 346 3.02 -11.37 -8.45
C VAL A 346 4.31 -10.89 -9.12
N VAL A 347 5.46 -11.25 -8.55
CA VAL A 347 6.78 -10.96 -9.13
C VAL A 347 7.52 -12.29 -9.26
N ASP A 348 7.69 -12.80 -10.47
CA ASP A 348 8.11 -14.19 -10.72
C ASP A 348 9.06 -14.30 -11.92
N ASN A 349 9.62 -15.50 -12.15
CA ASN A 349 10.37 -15.85 -13.36
C ASN A 349 11.51 -14.87 -13.70
N GLY A 350 12.32 -14.52 -12.69
CA GLY A 350 13.49 -13.66 -12.85
C GLY A 350 13.19 -12.17 -12.92
N CYS A 351 11.95 -11.74 -12.71
CA CYS A 351 11.61 -10.32 -12.67
C CYS A 351 12.30 -9.63 -11.47
N SER A 352 12.95 -8.50 -11.75
CA SER A 352 13.54 -7.60 -10.75
C SER A 352 12.78 -6.29 -10.71
N MET A 353 11.70 -6.24 -9.93
CA MET A 353 10.82 -5.08 -9.80
C MET A 353 11.28 -4.12 -8.72
N THR A 354 11.24 -2.81 -9.01
CA THR A 354 11.39 -1.72 -8.04
C THR A 354 10.12 -0.89 -7.99
N ILE A 355 9.58 -0.66 -6.80
CA ILE A 355 8.46 0.26 -6.55
C ILE A 355 9.02 1.51 -5.88
N THR A 356 8.76 2.66 -6.49
CA THR A 356 9.18 3.98 -6.00
C THR A 356 8.03 4.71 -5.31
N GLY A 357 8.34 5.51 -4.28
CA GLY A 357 7.32 6.13 -3.42
C GLY A 357 6.68 5.16 -2.42
N GLY A 358 5.93 5.70 -1.47
CA GLY A 358 5.26 4.93 -0.43
C GLY A 358 4.04 4.18 -0.96
N LEU A 359 4.04 2.84 -0.86
CA LEU A 359 2.92 1.99 -1.29
C LEU A 359 1.91 1.85 -0.14
N ASN A 360 0.68 2.32 -0.31
CA ASN A 360 -0.36 2.21 0.72
C ASN A 360 -1.61 1.51 0.19
N LEU A 361 -1.59 0.18 0.20
CA LEU A 361 -2.66 -0.69 -0.26
C LEU A 361 -2.92 -1.79 0.78
N PRO A 362 -3.60 -1.51 1.90
CA PRO A 362 -3.75 -2.47 3.01
C PRO A 362 -4.49 -3.77 2.63
N GLY A 363 -5.18 -3.81 1.48
CA GLY A 363 -5.79 -5.02 0.92
C GLY A 363 -4.89 -5.85 0.00
N LEU A 364 -3.71 -5.35 -0.39
CA LEU A 364 -2.83 -5.98 -1.37
C LEU A 364 -2.09 -7.20 -0.82
N THR A 365 -2.18 -8.32 -1.51
CA THR A 365 -1.29 -9.47 -1.30
C THR A 365 -0.15 -9.45 -2.31
N ILE A 366 1.09 -9.62 -1.85
CA ILE A 366 2.27 -9.69 -2.71
C ILE A 366 2.88 -11.08 -2.64
N THR A 367 3.11 -11.70 -3.79
CA THR A 367 3.81 -12.99 -3.91
C THR A 367 5.06 -12.83 -4.78
N VAL A 368 6.23 -13.15 -4.24
CA VAL A 368 7.52 -13.03 -4.92
C VAL A 368 8.13 -14.41 -5.10
N GLY A 369 8.37 -14.77 -6.36
CA GLY A 369 8.89 -16.04 -6.82
C GLY A 369 8.03 -17.26 -6.51
N PRO A 370 6.73 -17.28 -6.84
CA PRO A 370 5.93 -18.49 -6.69
C PRO A 370 6.43 -19.67 -7.54
N THR A 371 7.13 -19.44 -8.67
CA THR A 371 7.67 -20.53 -9.51
C THR A 371 9.18 -20.47 -9.71
N ALA A 372 9.79 -19.28 -9.69
CA ALA A 372 11.23 -19.10 -9.88
C ALA A 372 11.74 -17.85 -9.14
N ALA A 373 13.05 -17.81 -8.88
CA ALA A 373 13.67 -16.72 -8.15
C ALA A 373 13.41 -15.35 -8.80
N SER A 374 12.98 -14.39 -7.98
CA SER A 374 12.67 -13.02 -8.39
C SER A 374 13.14 -12.00 -7.35
N THR A 375 13.15 -10.73 -7.73
CA THR A 375 13.49 -9.63 -6.82
C THR A 375 12.41 -8.55 -6.78
N LEU A 376 12.03 -8.12 -5.58
CA LEU A 376 11.19 -6.94 -5.35
C LEU A 376 11.93 -5.93 -4.47
N ARG A 377 11.84 -4.64 -4.79
CA ARG A 377 12.43 -3.56 -3.99
C ARG A 377 11.41 -2.48 -3.70
N PHE A 378 11.22 -2.15 -2.42
CA PHE A 378 10.48 -0.96 -2.02
C PHE A 378 11.46 0.17 -1.77
N SER A 379 11.29 1.29 -2.48
CA SER A 379 12.17 2.45 -2.32
C SER A 379 11.89 3.25 -1.06
N ASP A 380 10.67 3.11 -0.53
CA ASP A 380 10.14 3.79 0.66
C ASP A 380 9.28 2.79 1.48
N SER A 381 8.39 3.27 2.35
CA SER A 381 7.48 2.46 3.15
C SER A 381 6.42 1.73 2.31
N ALA A 382 5.97 0.58 2.81
CA ALA A 382 4.89 -0.21 2.21
C ALA A 382 3.90 -0.67 3.27
N THR A 383 2.62 -0.39 3.06
CA THR A 383 1.48 -0.90 3.85
C THR A 383 0.64 -1.80 2.96
N ILE A 384 0.63 -3.09 3.24
CA ILE A 384 -0.02 -4.13 2.44
C ILE A 384 -0.84 -5.09 3.31
N SER A 385 -1.55 -6.04 2.71
CA SER A 385 -2.23 -7.12 3.44
C SER A 385 -1.23 -8.21 3.83
N SER A 386 -0.53 -8.81 2.87
CA SER A 386 0.39 -9.93 3.15
C SER A 386 1.53 -10.01 2.15
N LEU A 387 2.62 -10.68 2.54
CA LEU A 387 3.80 -10.92 1.70
C LEU A 387 4.22 -12.38 1.76
N ILE A 388 4.39 -13.00 0.60
CA ILE A 388 4.95 -14.34 0.43
C ILE A 388 6.22 -14.22 -0.43
N VAL A 389 7.32 -14.80 0.02
CA VAL A 389 8.60 -14.82 -0.70
C VAL A 389 9.11 -16.25 -0.77
N ASP A 390 9.33 -16.78 -1.98
CA ASP A 390 9.70 -18.18 -2.19
C ASP A 390 10.74 -18.37 -3.32
N ASN A 391 11.20 -19.61 -3.51
CA ASN A 391 12.11 -20.05 -4.58
C ASN A 391 13.41 -19.23 -4.70
N GLY A 392 14.07 -18.93 -3.59
CA GLY A 392 15.33 -18.19 -3.55
C GLY A 392 15.17 -16.71 -3.91
N SER A 393 13.96 -16.17 -3.81
CA SER A 393 13.67 -14.78 -4.13
C SER A 393 14.19 -13.80 -3.10
N THR A 394 14.33 -12.55 -3.50
CA THR A 394 14.83 -11.47 -2.64
C THR A 394 13.84 -10.30 -2.56
N VAL A 395 13.54 -9.81 -1.36
CA VAL A 395 12.80 -8.55 -1.15
C VAL A 395 13.69 -7.55 -0.45
N HIS A 396 13.82 -6.33 -0.96
CA HIS A 396 14.54 -5.24 -0.30
C HIS A 396 13.56 -4.27 0.35
N VAL A 397 13.78 -3.97 1.62
CA VAL A 397 12.98 -3.03 2.41
C VAL A 397 13.85 -1.84 2.79
N ASN A 398 13.52 -0.67 2.22
CA ASN A 398 14.24 0.58 2.47
C ASN A 398 13.71 1.38 3.67
N SER A 399 12.59 0.99 4.27
CA SER A 399 11.93 1.75 5.34
C SER A 399 11.02 0.83 6.18
N ALA A 400 9.80 1.26 6.50
CA ALA A 400 8.80 0.45 7.19
C ALA A 400 8.00 -0.45 6.21
N LEU A 401 7.91 -1.74 6.52
CA LEU A 401 6.98 -2.69 5.90
C LEU A 401 5.89 -3.04 6.92
N THR A 402 4.67 -2.60 6.68
CA THR A 402 3.50 -2.88 7.51
C THR A 402 2.56 -3.82 6.78
N THR A 403 2.12 -4.88 7.45
CA THR A 403 1.19 -5.87 6.90
C THR A 403 0.01 -6.08 7.84
N GLY A 404 -1.22 -6.08 7.31
CA GLY A 404 -2.42 -6.43 8.10
C GLY A 404 -2.52 -7.92 8.41
N GLY A 405 -1.92 -8.75 7.55
CA GLY A 405 -1.88 -10.21 7.60
C GLY A 405 -0.47 -10.74 7.88
N ASN A 406 -0.11 -11.83 7.19
CA ASN A 406 1.10 -12.58 7.47
C ASN A 406 2.23 -12.22 6.50
N ILE A 407 3.47 -12.37 6.96
CA ILE A 407 4.66 -12.44 6.11
C ILE A 407 5.21 -13.86 6.20
N THR A 408 5.42 -14.50 5.04
CA THR A 408 6.04 -15.84 4.95
C THR A 408 7.24 -15.80 4.02
N VAL A 409 8.40 -16.26 4.49
CA VAL A 409 9.65 -16.33 3.72
C VAL A 409 10.13 -17.78 3.68
N ALA A 410 10.07 -18.39 2.50
CA ALA A 410 10.31 -19.81 2.26
C ALA A 410 11.31 -20.04 1.11
N GLY A 411 11.62 -21.31 0.82
CA GLY A 411 12.45 -21.68 -0.34
C GLY A 411 13.83 -21.04 -0.38
N VAL A 412 14.50 -20.86 0.77
CA VAL A 412 15.83 -20.22 0.84
C VAL A 412 15.81 -18.74 0.39
N SER A 413 14.65 -18.09 0.52
CA SER A 413 14.47 -16.68 0.14
C SER A 413 14.99 -15.73 1.20
N THR A 414 15.23 -14.48 0.79
CA THR A 414 15.81 -13.44 1.66
C THR A 414 14.99 -12.16 1.64
N ILE A 415 14.73 -11.59 2.82
CA ILE A 415 14.37 -10.17 2.96
C ILE A 415 15.63 -9.42 3.39
N ASN A 416 16.07 -8.44 2.60
CA ASN A 416 17.23 -7.61 2.87
C ASN A 416 16.83 -6.22 3.36
N THR A 417 17.59 -5.69 4.32
CA THR A 417 17.58 -4.26 4.63
C THR A 417 18.45 -3.49 3.63
N THR A 418 18.32 -2.17 3.62
CA THR A 418 19.15 -1.30 2.80
C THR A 418 20.28 -0.69 3.61
N ALA A 419 21.45 -0.56 2.99
CA ALA A 419 22.65 -0.05 3.62
C ALA A 419 22.40 1.33 4.26
N GLY A 420 22.75 1.47 5.54
CA GLY A 420 22.60 2.72 6.26
C GLY A 420 21.16 3.04 6.71
N VAL A 421 20.18 2.15 6.48
CA VAL A 421 18.78 2.41 6.82
C VAL A 421 18.22 1.32 7.75
N PRO A 422 17.71 1.69 8.95
CA PRO A 422 16.99 0.75 9.80
C PRO A 422 15.71 0.25 9.12
N ALA A 423 15.48 -1.07 9.15
CA ALA A 423 14.24 -1.66 8.64
C ALA A 423 13.28 -1.97 9.80
N ALA A 424 12.00 -1.61 9.62
CA ALA A 424 10.94 -1.94 10.56
C ALA A 424 9.86 -2.77 9.89
N VAL A 425 9.59 -3.96 10.43
CA VAL A 425 8.55 -4.87 9.96
C VAL A 425 7.45 -4.94 11.02
N SER A 426 6.24 -4.52 10.67
CA SER A 426 5.04 -4.64 11.51
C SER A 426 4.05 -5.60 10.85
N VAL A 427 3.62 -6.64 11.54
CA VAL A 427 2.94 -7.79 10.93
C VAL A 427 1.98 -8.47 11.91
N SER A 428 1.00 -9.22 11.42
CA SER A 428 0.20 -10.08 12.30
C SER A 428 0.97 -11.34 12.70
N ASN A 429 1.44 -12.13 11.73
CA ASN A 429 2.33 -13.27 11.98
C ASN A 429 3.53 -13.27 11.01
N PHE A 430 4.74 -13.51 11.54
CA PHE A 430 5.98 -13.59 10.77
C PHE A 430 6.51 -15.01 10.75
N ASN A 431 6.59 -15.64 9.57
CA ASN A 431 7.11 -16.99 9.41
C ASN A 431 8.38 -16.95 8.55
N LEU A 432 9.52 -17.28 9.16
CA LEU A 432 10.81 -17.38 8.49
C LEU A 432 11.23 -18.85 8.47
N ASN A 433 10.99 -19.54 7.36
CA ASN A 433 11.22 -20.98 7.23
C ASN A 433 12.71 -21.32 7.18
N ALA A 434 13.04 -22.59 7.41
CA ALA A 434 14.41 -23.10 7.35
C ALA A 434 15.10 -22.74 6.02
N GLY A 435 16.35 -22.30 6.11
CA GLY A 435 17.16 -21.85 4.96
C GLY A 435 16.90 -20.40 4.52
N SER A 436 15.73 -19.83 4.84
CA SER A 436 15.40 -18.44 4.52
C SER A 436 16.07 -17.43 5.47
N LYS A 437 16.16 -16.16 5.05
CA LYS A 437 16.83 -15.10 5.80
C LYS A 437 16.04 -13.80 5.90
N LEU A 438 16.16 -13.12 7.04
CA LEU A 438 15.94 -11.68 7.18
C LEU A 438 17.30 -11.05 7.52
N SER A 439 17.89 -10.33 6.58
CA SER A 439 19.31 -9.99 6.60
C SER A 439 19.56 -8.49 6.51
N GLY A 440 20.36 -7.99 7.46
CA GLY A 440 21.07 -6.73 7.42
C GLY A 440 22.59 -6.93 7.49
N LEU A 441 23.11 -8.09 7.08
CA LEU A 441 24.55 -8.38 7.08
C LEU A 441 25.35 -7.28 6.36
N GLY A 442 26.26 -6.60 7.06
CA GLY A 442 27.08 -5.54 6.47
C GLY A 442 26.32 -4.30 5.99
N MET A 443 25.03 -4.15 6.34
CA MET A 443 24.16 -3.04 5.90
C MET A 443 24.11 -1.87 6.88
N GLY A 444 25.06 -1.80 7.81
CA GLY A 444 25.21 -0.73 8.78
C GLY A 444 26.02 0.45 8.24
N SER A 445 26.79 1.09 9.12
CA SER A 445 27.69 2.18 8.73
C SER A 445 28.79 1.66 7.81
N ALA A 446 29.14 2.45 6.79
CA ALA A 446 30.24 2.14 5.89
C ALA A 446 31.59 2.01 6.63
N ALA A 447 32.59 1.44 5.95
CA ALA A 447 33.95 1.34 6.46
C ALA A 447 34.48 2.68 6.99
N GLY A 448 35.08 2.67 8.18
CA GLY A 448 35.61 3.87 8.86
C GLY A 448 34.55 4.87 9.34
N ALA A 449 33.26 4.53 9.24
CA ALA A 449 32.14 5.38 9.65
C ALA A 449 31.34 4.76 10.81
N GLY A 450 30.51 5.60 11.45
CA GLY A 450 29.73 5.24 12.64
C GLY A 450 30.35 5.76 13.93
N THR A 451 29.54 5.88 14.98
CA THR A 451 29.95 6.40 16.31
C THR A 451 31.02 5.54 16.98
N GLY A 452 31.03 4.23 16.70
CA GLY A 452 32.08 3.31 17.11
C GLY A 452 33.00 2.90 15.96
N ALA A 453 33.30 3.78 15.00
CA ALA A 453 34.21 3.44 13.90
C ALA A 453 35.59 3.01 14.42
N GLY A 454 36.17 1.97 13.83
CA GLY A 454 37.55 1.58 14.12
C GLY A 454 38.55 2.60 13.56
N ALA A 455 39.68 2.81 14.24
CA ALA A 455 40.67 3.78 13.79
C ALA A 455 41.45 3.27 12.56
N THR A 456 41.73 4.19 11.63
CA THR A 456 42.59 3.94 10.47
C THR A 456 44.06 4.00 10.87
N SER A 457 44.85 3.00 10.46
CA SER A 457 46.28 2.93 10.78
C SER A 457 47.02 1.95 9.85
N THR A 458 48.21 1.48 10.24
CA THR A 458 48.92 0.40 9.53
C THR A 458 48.02 -0.82 9.36
N SER A 459 47.34 -1.28 10.41
CA SER A 459 46.19 -2.17 10.31
C SER A 459 45.02 -1.58 11.10
N GLY A 460 43.84 -1.52 10.47
CA GLY A 460 42.68 -0.84 11.01
C GLY A 460 42.10 -1.53 12.24
N GLY A 461 41.58 -0.75 13.20
CA GLY A 461 40.80 -1.26 14.32
C GLY A 461 39.44 -1.79 13.86
N GLY A 462 38.87 -2.75 14.58
CA GLY A 462 37.51 -3.23 14.34
C GLY A 462 36.46 -2.22 14.78
N GLY A 463 35.28 -2.24 14.16
CA GLY A 463 34.15 -1.40 14.57
C GLY A 463 33.62 -1.82 15.95
N GLY A 464 33.06 -0.87 16.69
CA GLY A 464 32.39 -1.05 17.98
C GLY A 464 30.90 -0.73 17.91
N TYR A 465 30.09 -1.60 18.52
CA TYR A 465 28.67 -1.44 18.83
C TYR A 465 28.27 -2.61 19.72
N GLY A 466 27.60 -2.40 20.87
CA GLY A 466 27.29 -3.47 21.83
C GLY A 466 28.51 -3.95 22.64
N GLY A 467 29.61 -4.24 21.97
CA GLY A 467 30.95 -4.44 22.54
C GLY A 467 31.98 -3.43 21.99
N ILE A 468 33.21 -3.49 22.51
CA ILE A 468 34.36 -2.70 22.03
C ILE A 468 35.00 -3.45 20.85
N GLY A 469 35.33 -2.75 19.76
CA GLY A 469 36.05 -3.34 18.63
C GLY A 469 37.46 -3.78 19.02
N GLY A 470 38.00 -4.81 18.36
CA GLY A 470 39.38 -5.24 18.55
C GLY A 470 40.35 -4.21 17.98
N SER A 471 41.51 -4.02 18.61
CA SER A 471 42.59 -3.19 18.05
C SER A 471 43.36 -3.95 16.97
N GLY A 472 43.65 -3.27 15.86
CA GLY A 472 44.61 -3.71 14.85
C GLY A 472 46.04 -3.26 15.19
N ASN A 473 47.01 -3.60 14.35
CA ASN A 473 48.38 -3.10 14.50
C ASN A 473 48.44 -1.58 14.27
N GLY A 474 48.51 -0.82 15.36
CA GLY A 474 48.53 0.65 15.38
C GLY A 474 47.15 1.32 15.29
N GLY A 475 46.08 0.58 15.03
CA GLY A 475 44.71 1.08 14.96
C GLY A 475 43.89 0.68 16.19
N THR A 476 43.41 1.64 16.98
CA THR A 476 42.52 1.37 18.11
C THR A 476 41.16 0.86 17.64
N GLY A 477 40.62 -0.14 18.32
CA GLY A 477 39.25 -0.60 18.10
C GLY A 477 38.21 0.47 18.46
N GLY A 478 37.05 0.39 17.81
CA GLY A 478 35.94 1.30 18.05
C GLY A 478 35.31 1.13 19.44
N ILE A 479 34.77 2.22 19.99
CA ILE A 479 34.13 2.19 21.31
C ILE A 479 32.82 1.39 21.31
N SER A 480 32.46 0.84 22.47
CA SER A 480 31.07 0.44 22.72
C SER A 480 30.25 1.69 23.04
N TYR A 481 29.07 1.83 22.43
CA TYR A 481 28.17 2.94 22.69
C TYR A 481 26.74 2.47 22.86
N LEU A 482 25.99 3.23 23.65
CA LEU A 482 24.58 3.05 23.95
C LEU A 482 23.91 4.41 23.83
N GLU A 483 22.90 4.50 22.97
CA GLU A 483 21.99 5.64 23.03
C GLU A 483 21.18 5.56 24.34
N PRO A 484 21.05 6.66 25.11
CA PRO A 484 20.27 6.67 26.35
C PRO A 484 18.86 6.07 26.16
N GLY A 485 18.46 5.15 27.02
CA GLY A 485 17.13 4.52 26.97
C GLY A 485 16.95 3.37 25.96
N THR A 486 17.96 3.03 25.15
CA THR A 486 17.86 2.01 24.08
C THR A 486 18.25 0.60 24.51
N LEU A 487 18.46 0.34 25.81
CA LEU A 487 18.93 -0.97 26.28
C LEU A 487 18.01 -2.11 25.82
N THR A 488 16.70 -1.88 25.89
CA THR A 488 15.63 -2.83 25.49
C THR A 488 15.05 -2.54 24.10
N GLN A 489 15.52 -1.48 23.43
CA GLN A 489 15.03 -1.01 22.13
C GLN A 489 16.19 -0.66 21.19
N PRO A 490 17.08 -1.63 20.87
CA PRO A 490 18.23 -1.38 20.01
C PRO A 490 17.76 -1.10 18.57
N ILE A 491 18.11 0.07 18.03
CA ILE A 491 17.80 0.48 16.66
C ILE A 491 19.01 1.03 15.90
N ALA A 492 20.18 1.11 16.55
CA ALA A 492 21.36 1.68 15.95
C ALA A 492 22.03 0.70 14.99
N LEU A 493 22.60 1.24 13.93
CA LEU A 493 23.40 0.47 12.97
C LEU A 493 24.76 0.14 13.58
N GLY A 494 25.32 -1.01 13.21
CA GLY A 494 26.71 -1.34 13.50
C GLY A 494 27.65 -0.31 12.84
N SER A 495 28.76 -0.04 13.50
CA SER A 495 29.85 0.81 12.99
C SER A 495 30.81 0.02 12.09
N GLY A 496 31.41 0.70 11.12
CA GLY A 496 32.42 0.12 10.25
C GLY A 496 33.81 0.01 10.91
N GLY A 497 34.60 -0.96 10.45
CA GLY A 497 36.01 -1.09 10.84
C GLY A 497 36.89 -0.04 10.15
N GLY A 498 38.02 0.29 10.77
CA GLY A 498 39.01 1.23 10.25
C GLY A 498 39.80 0.67 9.07
N ALA A 499 40.37 1.56 8.25
CA ALA A 499 41.21 1.16 7.12
C ALA A 499 42.64 0.80 7.56
N GLY A 500 43.24 -0.16 6.86
CA GLY A 500 44.67 -0.47 6.94
C GLY A 500 45.44 0.18 5.78
N SER A 501 46.77 0.08 5.79
CA SER A 501 47.61 0.62 4.70
C SER A 501 47.44 -0.12 3.37
N GLY A 502 46.90 -1.34 3.38
CA GLY A 502 46.66 -2.18 2.21
C GLY A 502 45.19 -2.38 1.84
N GLY A 503 44.22 -1.72 2.51
CA GLY A 503 42.80 -1.88 2.18
C GLY A 503 41.82 -1.23 3.16
N SER A 504 40.58 -1.06 2.70
CA SER A 504 39.47 -0.53 3.50
C SER A 504 39.04 -1.48 4.61
N GLY A 505 38.52 -0.93 5.71
CA GLY A 505 37.78 -1.71 6.71
C GLY A 505 36.46 -2.22 6.16
N ALA A 506 35.72 -2.98 6.97
CA ALA A 506 34.42 -3.51 6.59
C ALA A 506 33.25 -2.71 7.16
N ALA A 507 32.08 -2.79 6.52
CA ALA A 507 30.86 -2.14 6.97
C ALA A 507 30.28 -2.84 8.21
N GLY A 508 29.63 -2.08 9.10
CA GLY A 508 28.91 -2.65 10.24
C GLY A 508 27.60 -3.36 9.83
N GLY A 509 26.96 -4.04 10.77
CA GLY A 509 25.67 -4.71 10.55
C GLY A 509 24.48 -3.75 10.57
N GLY A 510 23.41 -4.11 9.87
CA GLY A 510 22.17 -3.33 9.79
C GLY A 510 21.34 -3.35 11.08
N ALA A 511 20.21 -2.65 11.09
CA ALA A 511 19.27 -2.64 12.20
C ALA A 511 17.91 -3.16 11.74
N ILE A 512 17.41 -4.18 12.42
CA ILE A 512 16.13 -4.84 12.12
C ILE A 512 15.22 -4.75 13.35
N LYS A 513 14.03 -4.19 13.16
CA LYS A 513 12.93 -4.24 14.13
C LYS A 513 11.79 -5.08 13.56
N VAL A 514 11.34 -6.10 14.29
CA VAL A 514 10.16 -6.91 13.94
C VAL A 514 9.15 -6.83 15.07
N VAL A 515 7.94 -6.35 14.77
CA VAL A 515 6.81 -6.28 15.71
C VAL A 515 5.67 -7.10 15.15
N ALA A 516 5.34 -8.21 15.83
CA ALA A 516 4.18 -9.02 15.51
C ALA A 516 3.10 -8.91 16.58
N SER A 517 1.85 -8.69 16.18
CA SER A 517 0.72 -8.77 17.11
C SER A 517 0.41 -10.22 17.52
N GLY A 518 0.73 -11.19 16.65
CA GLY A 518 0.59 -12.63 16.87
C GLY A 518 1.92 -13.34 17.05
N THR A 519 2.17 -14.34 16.21
CA THR A 519 3.32 -15.26 16.33
C THR A 519 4.47 -14.85 15.41
N ILE A 520 5.70 -14.92 15.93
CA ILE A 520 6.93 -14.91 15.15
C ILE A 520 7.54 -16.31 15.23
N THR A 521 7.59 -17.01 14.10
CA THR A 521 8.24 -18.31 13.95
C THR A 521 9.54 -18.16 13.17
N ILE A 522 10.67 -18.47 13.79
CA ILE A 522 12.01 -18.36 13.20
C ILE A 522 12.63 -19.75 13.14
N ASP A 523 12.57 -20.38 11.97
CA ASP A 523 13.31 -21.61 11.64
C ASP A 523 14.50 -21.33 10.71
N GLY A 524 14.48 -20.20 10.00
CA GLY A 524 15.60 -19.65 9.24
C GLY A 524 16.54 -18.79 10.08
N THR A 525 17.15 -17.78 9.45
CA THR A 525 18.15 -16.91 10.09
C THR A 525 17.78 -15.43 10.04
N ILE A 526 17.74 -14.76 11.18
CA ILE A 526 17.80 -13.29 11.26
C ILE A 526 19.27 -12.90 11.49
N ASP A 527 19.83 -12.10 10.58
CA ASP A 527 21.28 -11.82 10.52
C ASP A 527 21.56 -10.33 10.36
N THR A 528 22.14 -9.70 11.38
CA THR A 528 22.67 -8.33 11.31
C THR A 528 24.15 -8.31 11.66
N ASN A 529 24.91 -9.32 11.22
CA ASN A 529 26.34 -9.34 11.49
C ASN A 529 27.07 -8.19 10.80
N GLY A 530 28.21 -7.78 11.35
CA GLY A 530 29.16 -6.92 10.67
C GLY A 530 29.80 -7.66 9.50
N ALA A 531 30.15 -6.92 8.44
CA ALA A 531 30.87 -7.51 7.33
C ALA A 531 32.32 -7.85 7.72
N ASP A 532 32.85 -8.91 7.12
CA ASP A 532 34.27 -9.24 7.20
C ASP A 532 35.10 -8.29 6.33
N SER A 533 36.32 -7.95 6.78
CA SER A 533 37.26 -7.17 5.98
C SER A 533 38.03 -8.07 5.02
N ALA A 534 38.17 -7.62 3.77
CA ALA A 534 38.91 -8.34 2.75
C ALA A 534 40.40 -8.50 3.12
N SER A 535 40.98 -9.64 2.74
CA SER A 535 42.42 -9.87 2.88
C SER A 535 43.19 -9.11 1.79
N SER A 536 44.35 -8.53 2.11
CA SER A 536 45.19 -7.79 1.15
C SER A 536 46.49 -8.55 0.85
N GLY A 537 47.00 -8.41 -0.39
CA GLY A 537 48.26 -9.04 -0.84
C GLY A 537 49.53 -8.20 -0.57
N GLY A 538 49.39 -6.99 0.00
CA GLY A 538 50.48 -6.07 0.33
C GLY A 538 50.05 -5.06 1.41
N GLY A 539 50.75 -4.96 2.54
CA GLY A 539 50.47 -3.99 3.61
C GLY A 539 49.47 -4.47 4.67
N GLY A 540 49.13 -3.61 5.65
CA GLY A 540 48.23 -4.00 6.74
C GLY A 540 46.75 -3.91 6.40
N THR A 541 45.95 -4.74 7.06
CA THR A 541 44.56 -5.01 6.67
C THR A 541 43.55 -4.12 7.39
N GLY A 542 42.33 -4.04 6.83
CA GLY A 542 41.20 -3.36 7.46
C GLY A 542 40.64 -4.15 8.65
N GLY A 543 40.00 -3.43 9.57
CA GLY A 543 39.26 -4.04 10.67
C GLY A 543 37.88 -4.53 10.25
N GLY A 544 37.37 -5.55 10.96
CA GLY A 544 36.01 -6.07 10.75
C GLY A 544 34.94 -5.08 11.23
N GLY A 545 33.77 -5.10 10.59
CA GLY A 545 32.63 -4.27 11.01
C GLY A 545 31.98 -4.82 12.28
N SER A 546 31.39 -3.96 13.11
CA SER A 546 30.62 -4.45 14.27
C SER A 546 29.26 -5.02 13.84
N GLY A 547 28.72 -5.96 14.63
CA GLY A 547 27.33 -6.39 14.51
C GLY A 547 26.35 -5.23 14.69
N GLY A 548 25.14 -5.38 14.19
CA GLY A 548 24.08 -4.37 14.24
C GLY A 548 23.03 -4.62 15.34
N SER A 549 21.79 -4.21 15.09
CA SER A 549 20.68 -4.30 16.04
C SER A 549 19.59 -5.27 15.59
N ILE A 550 19.10 -6.10 16.50
CA ILE A 550 17.86 -6.87 16.32
C ILE A 550 16.92 -6.57 17.48
N TRP A 551 15.72 -6.05 17.16
CA TRP A 551 14.65 -5.83 18.13
C TRP A 551 13.39 -6.57 17.73
N ILE A 552 12.98 -7.55 18.52
CA ILE A 552 11.80 -8.38 18.27
C ILE A 552 10.78 -8.17 19.38
N THR A 553 9.52 -7.92 19.01
CA THR A 553 8.36 -7.95 19.89
C THR A 553 7.29 -8.88 19.32
N ALA A 554 6.82 -9.86 20.08
CA ALA A 554 5.79 -10.82 19.64
C ALA A 554 4.82 -11.19 20.75
N SER A 555 3.63 -11.68 20.41
CA SER A 555 2.82 -12.41 21.39
C SER A 555 3.40 -13.80 21.64
N VAL A 556 3.77 -14.52 20.58
CA VAL A 556 4.45 -15.82 20.67
C VAL A 556 5.74 -15.78 19.87
N LEU A 557 6.87 -16.12 20.50
CA LEU A 557 8.16 -16.32 19.83
C LEU A 557 8.49 -17.82 19.75
N ALA A 558 8.52 -18.37 18.55
CA ALA A 558 8.63 -19.80 18.25
C ALA A 558 9.73 -20.10 17.20
N GLY A 559 10.04 -21.39 17.01
CA GLY A 559 10.97 -21.89 15.99
C GLY A 559 12.32 -22.38 16.55
N ALA A 560 13.16 -22.92 15.67
CA ALA A 560 14.47 -23.51 16.00
C ALA A 560 15.67 -22.89 15.26
N GLY A 561 15.45 -21.76 14.59
CA GLY A 561 16.41 -21.07 13.74
C GLY A 561 17.48 -20.27 14.51
N THR A 562 18.07 -19.28 13.85
CA THR A 562 19.19 -18.49 14.39
C THR A 562 18.89 -16.99 14.36
N ILE A 563 19.24 -16.29 15.44
CA ILE A 563 19.17 -14.82 15.54
C ILE A 563 20.57 -14.32 15.89
N LYS A 564 21.24 -13.58 14.98
CA LYS A 564 22.64 -13.19 15.18
C LYS A 564 22.96 -11.75 14.77
N ALA A 565 23.79 -11.12 15.59
CA ALA A 565 24.36 -9.80 15.38
C ALA A 565 25.86 -9.83 15.77
N ASP A 566 26.63 -10.75 15.19
CA ASP A 566 28.05 -10.90 15.47
C ASP A 566 28.90 -9.84 14.76
N GLY A 567 30.09 -9.58 15.30
CA GLY A 567 31.10 -8.77 14.63
C GLY A 567 31.77 -9.52 13.47
N GLY A 568 32.15 -8.77 12.45
CA GLY A 568 32.91 -9.25 11.31
C GLY A 568 34.38 -9.50 11.65
N THR A 569 34.97 -10.43 10.91
CA THR A 569 36.38 -10.82 10.98
C THR A 569 37.26 -9.78 10.29
N ALA A 570 38.45 -9.53 10.84
CA ALA A 570 39.46 -8.68 10.23
C ALA A 570 40.13 -9.35 9.02
N GLY A 571 40.64 -8.55 8.08
CA GLY A 571 41.41 -9.08 6.95
C GLY A 571 42.72 -9.74 7.41
N ILE A 572 43.22 -10.72 6.66
CA ILE A 572 44.46 -11.45 6.97
C ILE A 572 45.50 -11.18 5.87
N TYR A 573 46.68 -10.67 6.24
CA TYR A 573 47.79 -10.48 5.29
C TYR A 573 48.51 -11.82 4.98
N THR A 574 48.84 -12.61 6.01
CA THR A 574 49.31 -14.01 5.95
C THR A 574 49.07 -14.70 7.31
N PRO A 575 48.90 -16.04 7.38
CA PRO A 575 48.91 -16.75 8.66
C PRO A 575 50.26 -16.53 9.38
N GLY A 576 50.26 -15.79 10.50
CA GLY A 576 51.45 -15.51 11.30
C GLY A 576 52.19 -14.18 11.06
N GLY A 577 51.74 -13.33 10.11
CA GLY A 577 52.32 -11.99 9.91
C GLY A 577 51.84 -10.94 10.94
N PRO A 578 52.62 -9.89 11.25
CA PRO A 578 52.30 -8.90 12.29
C PRO A 578 51.21 -7.88 11.90
N TYR A 579 50.79 -7.84 10.63
CA TYR A 579 49.90 -6.81 10.08
C TYR A 579 48.45 -7.33 9.96
N ARG A 580 47.79 -7.54 11.09
CA ARG A 580 46.36 -7.92 11.17
C ARG A 580 45.52 -6.76 11.71
N GLY A 581 44.37 -6.54 11.08
CA GLY A 581 43.32 -5.66 11.57
C GLY A 581 42.63 -6.23 12.81
N GLY A 582 41.87 -5.38 13.49
CA GLY A 582 41.08 -5.77 14.66
C GLY A 582 39.71 -6.34 14.28
N GLY A 583 39.23 -7.33 15.04
CA GLY A 583 37.91 -7.92 14.83
C GLY A 583 36.78 -6.97 15.24
N GLY A 584 35.66 -6.96 14.53
CA GLY A 584 34.51 -6.14 14.88
C GLY A 584 33.83 -6.63 16.16
N ALA A 585 33.23 -5.74 16.95
CA ALA A 585 32.45 -6.13 18.13
C ALA A 585 31.12 -6.80 17.76
N GLY A 586 30.58 -7.64 18.65
CA GLY A 586 29.21 -8.13 18.52
C GLY A 586 28.19 -7.06 18.91
N GLY A 587 27.06 -7.02 18.21
CA GLY A 587 26.01 -6.01 18.30
C GLY A 587 24.98 -6.26 19.43
N ARG A 588 23.72 -5.86 19.19
CA ARG A 588 22.68 -5.84 20.23
C ARG A 588 21.41 -6.57 19.79
N ILE A 589 20.93 -7.48 20.64
CA ILE A 589 19.68 -8.23 20.43
C ILE A 589 18.73 -7.98 21.61
N SER A 590 17.49 -7.59 21.32
CA SER A 590 16.40 -7.46 22.31
C SER A 590 15.19 -8.26 21.86
N LEU A 591 14.72 -9.17 22.71
CA LEU A 591 13.55 -10.00 22.47
C LEU A 591 12.51 -9.70 23.55
N SER A 592 11.29 -9.32 23.14
CA SER A 592 10.13 -9.17 24.02
C SER A 592 9.01 -10.10 23.55
N TYR A 593 8.48 -10.93 24.44
CA TYR A 593 7.44 -11.90 24.09
C TYR A 593 6.46 -12.17 25.24
N GLN A 594 5.22 -12.54 24.95
CA GLN A 594 4.31 -13.03 26.00
C GLN A 594 4.55 -14.51 26.29
N THR A 595 4.67 -15.32 25.24
CA THR A 595 4.98 -16.75 25.30
C THR A 595 6.22 -17.05 24.45
N LYS A 596 7.12 -17.89 24.95
CA LYS A 596 8.30 -18.36 24.21
C LYS A 596 8.31 -19.88 24.11
N THR A 597 8.33 -20.38 22.88
CA THR A 597 8.63 -21.77 22.53
C THR A 597 9.86 -21.87 21.62
N PHE A 598 10.50 -20.74 21.30
CA PHE A 598 11.73 -20.69 20.54
C PHE A 598 12.87 -21.46 21.23
N SER A 599 13.47 -22.40 20.49
CA SER A 599 14.53 -23.31 20.94
C SER A 599 15.84 -23.15 20.15
N GLY A 600 15.88 -22.18 19.24
CA GLY A 600 17.04 -21.89 18.39
C GLY A 600 18.17 -21.12 19.11
N SER A 601 19.14 -20.66 18.32
CA SER A 601 20.35 -19.99 18.83
C SER A 601 20.30 -18.46 18.72
N ILE A 602 20.93 -17.79 19.68
CA ILE A 602 21.08 -16.32 19.72
C ILE A 602 22.57 -16.00 19.87
N SER A 603 23.14 -15.17 18.98
CA SER A 603 24.57 -14.86 18.96
C SER A 603 24.86 -13.36 18.83
N VAL A 604 25.81 -12.89 19.64
CA VAL A 604 26.34 -11.51 19.64
C VAL A 604 27.87 -11.54 19.84
N MET A 605 28.55 -12.48 19.23
CA MET A 605 29.99 -12.66 19.41
C MET A 605 30.79 -11.57 18.71
N GLY A 606 31.98 -11.25 19.23
CA GLY A 606 32.95 -10.43 18.50
C GLY A 606 33.65 -11.22 17.41
N GLY A 607 33.97 -10.55 16.31
CA GLY A 607 34.72 -11.10 15.20
C GLY A 607 36.20 -11.31 15.53
N ILE A 608 36.86 -12.14 14.73
CA ILE A 608 38.26 -12.53 14.93
C ILE A 608 39.18 -11.46 14.34
N GLY A 609 40.28 -11.12 15.02
CA GLY A 609 41.30 -10.20 14.51
C GLY A 609 42.64 -10.36 15.21
N LEU A 610 43.55 -9.37 15.07
CA LEU A 610 44.76 -9.29 15.90
C LEU A 610 44.37 -9.31 17.38
N ASN A 611 43.41 -8.47 17.71
CA ASN A 611 42.59 -8.61 18.90
C ASN A 611 41.15 -8.86 18.42
N ASN A 612 40.47 -9.79 19.08
CA ASN A 612 39.07 -10.07 18.79
C ASN A 612 38.21 -8.91 19.29
N GLY A 613 37.07 -8.71 18.63
CA GLY A 613 36.05 -7.80 19.14
C GLY A 613 35.46 -8.31 20.46
N GLY A 614 34.98 -7.38 21.27
CA GLY A 614 34.18 -7.67 22.45
C GLY A 614 32.84 -8.29 22.08
N THR A 615 32.32 -9.13 22.97
CA THR A 615 30.96 -9.65 22.86
C THR A 615 29.95 -8.53 23.05
N GLY A 616 28.86 -8.58 22.30
CA GLY A 616 27.75 -7.65 22.38
C GLY A 616 26.78 -7.95 23.52
N THR A 617 25.57 -7.42 23.41
CA THR A 617 24.53 -7.60 24.44
C THR A 617 23.30 -8.28 23.86
N SER A 618 22.82 -9.32 24.52
CA SER A 618 21.50 -9.89 24.24
C SER A 618 20.61 -9.78 25.48
N SER A 619 19.34 -9.47 25.28
CA SER A 619 18.33 -9.41 26.33
C SER A 619 17.04 -10.07 25.85
N ALA A 620 16.40 -10.80 26.75
CA ALA A 620 15.13 -11.44 26.49
C ALA A 620 14.22 -11.15 27.68
N ALA A 621 13.05 -10.57 27.42
CA ALA A 621 12.07 -10.26 28.45
C ALA A 621 10.72 -10.89 28.10
N GLN A 622 10.13 -11.59 29.05
CA GLN A 622 8.72 -11.89 29.01
C GLN A 622 7.94 -10.60 29.31
N SER A 623 6.90 -10.31 28.54
CA SER A 623 6.04 -9.15 28.77
C SER A 623 4.56 -9.50 28.76
N GLY A 624 3.78 -8.71 29.49
CA GLY A 624 2.32 -8.73 29.47
C GLY A 624 1.80 -7.32 29.29
N VAL A 625 0.75 -7.15 28.49
CA VAL A 625 0.14 -5.84 28.26
C VAL A 625 -1.27 -5.84 28.83
N TYR A 626 -1.54 -4.88 29.71
CA TYR A 626 -2.90 -4.52 30.10
C TYR A 626 -3.36 -3.34 29.26
N LEU A 627 -4.51 -3.46 28.60
CA LEU A 627 -5.14 -2.38 27.84
C LEU A 627 -6.40 -1.94 28.58
N SER A 628 -6.51 -0.66 28.90
CA SER A 628 -7.71 -0.12 29.55
C SER A 628 -8.91 -0.13 28.61
N SER A 629 -10.12 -0.06 29.17
CA SER A 629 -11.28 0.41 28.42
C SER A 629 -11.05 1.84 27.90
N VAL A 630 -11.80 2.24 26.88
CA VAL A 630 -11.88 3.66 26.49
C VAL A 630 -12.59 4.41 27.60
N LEU A 631 -11.92 5.43 28.14
CA LEU A 631 -12.45 6.33 29.16
C LEU A 631 -13.06 7.54 28.46
N ASP A 632 -14.34 7.79 28.70
CA ASP A 632 -15.05 8.98 28.21
C ASP A 632 -15.08 10.03 29.31
N PHE A 633 -14.52 11.21 29.03
CA PHE A 633 -14.51 12.33 29.97
C PHE A 633 -15.61 13.38 29.64
N GLY A 634 -16.51 13.10 28.71
CA GLY A 634 -17.79 13.79 28.52
C GLY A 634 -17.77 15.06 27.65
N THR A 635 -16.61 15.68 27.40
CA THR A 635 -16.51 16.85 26.51
C THR A 635 -15.17 16.92 25.78
N ALA A 636 -15.13 17.50 24.58
CA ALA A 636 -13.89 17.72 23.83
C ALA A 636 -13.12 18.98 24.28
N THR A 637 -13.64 19.77 25.23
CA THR A 637 -12.98 20.97 25.76
C THR A 637 -12.12 20.70 27.00
N LEU A 638 -11.81 19.43 27.28
CA LEU A 638 -11.07 19.03 28.47
C LEU A 638 -9.59 19.36 28.38
N ALA A 639 -9.06 19.89 29.47
CA ALA A 639 -7.63 20.02 29.72
C ALA A 639 -7.16 18.87 30.63
N TYR A 640 -6.64 17.78 30.05
CA TYR A 640 -6.01 16.73 30.85
C TYR A 640 -4.87 17.33 31.68
N GLN A 641 -4.81 16.95 32.96
CA GLN A 641 -3.80 17.45 33.88
C GLN A 641 -2.62 16.49 33.94
N THR A 642 -2.66 15.47 34.80
CA THR A 642 -1.52 14.59 35.04
C THR A 642 -1.89 13.11 34.99
N LEU A 643 -0.91 12.29 34.63
CA LEU A 643 -0.93 10.84 34.83
C LEU A 643 -0.11 10.52 36.08
N SER A 644 -0.64 9.71 36.99
CA SER A 644 0.12 9.21 38.14
C SER A 644 -0.17 7.73 38.33
N TYR A 645 0.84 6.93 38.70
CA TYR A 645 0.66 5.50 38.91
C TYR A 645 1.68 4.93 39.90
N THR A 646 1.28 3.89 40.63
CA THR A 646 2.17 3.16 41.55
C THR A 646 2.53 1.81 40.97
N LYS A 647 3.81 1.44 41.04
CA LYS A 647 4.33 0.19 40.50
C LYS A 647 5.36 -0.43 41.43
N THR A 648 5.46 -1.76 41.39
CA THR A 648 6.56 -2.50 42.00
C THR A 648 7.38 -3.19 40.91
N THR A 649 8.69 -2.92 40.87
CA THR A 649 9.61 -3.48 39.86
C THR A 649 10.79 -4.20 40.53
N PRO A 650 10.60 -5.43 41.05
CA PRO A 650 11.67 -6.22 41.64
C PRO A 650 12.65 -6.74 40.56
N GLY A 651 13.94 -6.89 40.90
CA GLY A 651 14.93 -7.47 39.99
C GLY A 651 15.10 -6.71 38.68
N THR A 652 15.05 -7.42 37.54
CA THR A 652 15.16 -6.83 36.19
C THR A 652 13.82 -6.45 35.56
N THR A 653 12.75 -6.37 36.37
CA THR A 653 11.41 -6.09 35.87
C THR A 653 11.19 -4.61 35.53
N ALA A 654 10.26 -4.32 34.63
CA ALA A 654 9.87 -2.96 34.28
C ALA A 654 8.36 -2.81 34.07
N VAL A 655 7.86 -1.59 34.26
CA VAL A 655 6.49 -1.18 33.91
C VAL A 655 6.55 0.15 33.17
N SER A 656 6.00 0.17 31.95
CA SER A 656 5.74 1.38 31.17
C SER A 656 4.24 1.59 31.00
N VAL A 657 3.81 2.85 30.94
CA VAL A 657 2.42 3.23 30.69
C VAL A 657 2.39 4.14 29.48
N ASP A 658 1.62 3.75 28.47
CA ASP A 658 1.37 4.56 27.28
C ASP A 658 -0.07 5.06 27.28
N VAL A 659 -0.29 6.26 26.77
CA VAL A 659 -1.60 6.90 26.65
C VAL A 659 -1.85 7.32 25.20
N ARG A 660 -3.10 7.21 24.76
CA ARG A 660 -3.62 7.81 23.52
C ARG A 660 -5.00 8.40 23.75
N THR A 661 -5.41 9.33 22.90
CA THR A 661 -6.68 10.04 23.01
C THR A 661 -7.32 10.25 21.64
N GLY A 662 -8.63 10.49 21.62
CA GLY A 662 -9.39 10.78 20.41
C GLY A 662 -10.75 11.41 20.70
N ASN A 663 -11.50 11.69 19.63
CA ASN A 663 -12.84 12.29 19.72
C ASN A 663 -13.98 11.35 19.27
N SER A 664 -13.66 10.08 19.01
CA SER A 664 -14.64 9.01 18.75
C SER A 664 -14.65 7.97 19.90
N PRO A 665 -15.80 7.37 20.24
CA PRO A 665 -15.92 6.42 21.36
C PRO A 665 -15.21 5.08 21.13
N ALA A 666 -14.92 4.73 19.88
CA ALA A 666 -14.12 3.56 19.51
C ALA A 666 -12.82 4.04 18.83
N PRO A 667 -11.64 3.47 19.16
CA PRO A 667 -10.40 3.88 18.52
C PRO A 667 -10.41 3.62 17.01
N ASP A 668 -10.23 4.68 16.23
CA ASP A 668 -10.13 4.68 14.78
C ASP A 668 -8.83 5.35 14.32
N GLY A 669 -8.66 5.57 13.01
CA GLY A 669 -7.46 6.20 12.44
C GLY A 669 -7.25 7.67 12.83
N THR A 670 -8.20 8.32 13.50
CA THR A 670 -8.11 9.72 13.95
C THR A 670 -7.56 9.87 15.38
N TRP A 671 -7.45 8.76 16.12
CA TRP A 671 -6.86 8.75 17.45
C TRP A 671 -5.35 9.01 17.39
N THR A 672 -4.81 9.60 18.46
CA THR A 672 -3.36 9.84 18.57
C THR A 672 -2.59 8.51 18.63
N SER A 673 -1.34 8.54 18.16
CA SER A 673 -0.39 7.46 18.40
C SER A 673 -0.14 7.29 19.90
N TRP A 674 0.16 6.06 20.33
CA TRP A 674 0.55 5.78 21.71
C TRP A 674 1.81 6.56 22.09
N ALA A 675 1.76 7.29 23.21
CA ALA A 675 2.92 7.97 23.79
C ALA A 675 3.16 7.51 25.24
N THR A 676 4.41 7.30 25.61
CA THR A 676 4.82 6.81 26.94
C THR A 676 4.93 7.96 27.94
N PHE A 677 4.40 7.77 29.14
CA PHE A 677 4.44 8.77 30.23
C PHE A 677 5.00 8.13 31.51
N ALA A 678 5.82 8.90 32.23
CA ALA A 678 6.22 8.59 33.60
C ALA A 678 5.13 9.00 34.59
N SER A 679 5.16 8.41 35.79
CA SER A 679 4.25 8.81 36.86
C SER A 679 4.57 10.24 37.31
N GLY A 680 3.56 11.10 37.26
CA GLY A 680 3.64 12.53 37.55
C GLY A 680 3.62 13.41 36.29
N ASP A 681 3.77 12.84 35.10
CA ASP A 681 3.85 13.62 33.86
C ASP A 681 2.53 14.32 33.52
N SER A 682 2.66 15.46 32.82
CA SER A 682 1.52 16.21 32.29
C SER A 682 0.95 15.55 31.04
N LEU A 683 -0.37 15.45 30.98
CA LEU A 683 -1.15 14.99 29.83
C LEU A 683 -1.69 16.16 28.98
N ALA A 684 -1.26 17.39 29.24
CA ALA A 684 -1.76 18.59 28.57
C ALA A 684 -1.62 18.55 27.04
N VAL A 685 -0.69 17.75 26.50
CA VAL A 685 -0.51 17.50 25.05
C VAL A 685 -1.77 16.93 24.39
N PHE A 686 -2.65 16.29 25.16
CA PHE A 686 -3.89 15.70 24.68
C PHE A 686 -5.14 16.56 24.92
N THR A 687 -4.97 17.79 25.42
CA THR A 687 -6.06 18.77 25.58
C THR A 687 -6.84 18.91 24.27
N GLY A 688 -8.17 18.91 24.36
CA GLY A 688 -9.03 18.94 23.17
C GLY A 688 -9.61 17.58 22.74
N ASN A 689 -9.28 16.49 23.44
CA ASN A 689 -9.77 15.15 23.15
C ASN A 689 -10.69 14.61 24.25
N ARG A 690 -11.86 14.10 23.87
CA ARG A 690 -12.88 13.59 24.81
C ARG A 690 -12.57 12.21 25.39
N TYR A 691 -12.01 11.32 24.58
CA TYR A 691 -11.78 9.93 24.95
C TYR A 691 -10.29 9.68 25.18
N LEU A 692 -9.97 8.86 26.17
CA LEU A 692 -8.60 8.46 26.50
C LEU A 692 -8.54 6.95 26.72
N GLN A 693 -7.46 6.33 26.26
CA GLN A 693 -7.14 4.93 26.57
C GLN A 693 -5.68 4.85 27.00
N TYR A 694 -5.39 4.04 28.02
CA TYR A 694 -4.02 3.73 28.42
C TYR A 694 -3.71 2.26 28.21
N ARG A 695 -2.44 1.93 28.04
CA ARG A 695 -1.94 0.55 28.17
C ARG A 695 -0.74 0.52 29.09
N ALA A 696 -0.65 -0.52 29.91
CA ALA A 696 0.50 -0.79 30.74
C ALA A 696 1.24 -2.01 30.22
N THR A 697 2.53 -1.87 29.95
CA THR A 697 3.40 -2.99 29.59
C THR A 697 4.25 -3.35 30.79
N LEU A 698 4.07 -4.58 31.27
CA LEU A 698 4.80 -5.18 32.37
C LEU A 698 5.82 -6.14 31.75
N SER A 699 7.09 -6.04 32.12
CA SER A 699 8.13 -6.94 31.58
C SER A 699 9.08 -7.45 32.66
N THR A 700 9.67 -8.61 32.39
CA THR A 700 10.68 -9.24 33.22
C THR A 700 11.69 -10.01 32.37
N SER A 701 12.97 -10.00 32.72
CA SER A 701 13.97 -10.90 32.13
C SER A 701 14.44 -11.98 33.11
N ASP A 702 13.83 -12.06 34.28
CA ASP A 702 14.10 -13.05 35.32
C ASP A 702 12.79 -13.66 35.86
N ALA A 703 12.85 -14.39 36.99
CA ALA A 703 11.67 -15.00 37.59
C ALA A 703 10.78 -14.01 38.37
N ASN A 704 11.22 -12.77 38.57
CA ASN A 704 10.49 -11.75 39.31
C ASN A 704 9.33 -11.21 38.47
N LYS A 705 8.27 -10.76 39.15
CA LYS A 705 7.04 -10.27 38.52
C LYS A 705 6.83 -8.80 38.90
N PRO A 706 6.70 -7.88 37.94
CA PRO A 706 6.31 -6.51 38.25
C PRO A 706 4.82 -6.42 38.57
N THR A 707 4.42 -5.36 39.26
CA THR A 707 3.01 -4.98 39.45
C THR A 707 2.78 -3.53 39.05
N LEU A 708 1.59 -3.25 38.53
CA LEU A 708 1.02 -1.92 38.44
C LEU A 708 -0.16 -1.89 39.41
N ASP A 709 -0.02 -1.20 40.53
CA ASP A 709 -0.96 -1.29 41.64
C ASP A 709 -2.11 -0.28 41.50
N SER A 710 -1.84 0.89 40.93
CA SER A 710 -2.85 1.92 40.65
C SER A 710 -2.45 2.82 39.49
N ILE A 711 -3.46 3.39 38.81
CA ILE A 711 -3.29 4.43 37.79
C ILE A 711 -4.39 5.48 37.99
N THR A 712 -3.98 6.74 38.01
CA THR A 712 -4.82 7.91 38.25
C THR A 712 -4.59 8.91 37.13
N ILE A 713 -5.67 9.32 36.48
CA ILE A 713 -5.67 10.35 35.45
C ILE A 713 -6.46 11.54 36.00
N ASN A 714 -5.80 12.67 36.16
CA ASN A 714 -6.43 13.89 36.64
C ASN A 714 -6.94 14.72 35.46
N ALA A 715 -8.21 15.12 35.51
CA ALA A 715 -8.87 16.04 34.57
C ALA A 715 -9.82 16.97 35.35
N PRO A 716 -10.11 18.19 34.86
CA PRO A 716 -11.05 19.10 35.51
C PRO A 716 -12.47 18.51 35.50
N ALA A 717 -13.20 18.66 36.61
CA ALA A 717 -14.59 18.21 36.72
C ALA A 717 -15.54 19.29 36.17
N CYS A 718 -16.24 18.99 35.07
CA CYS A 718 -17.34 19.81 34.57
C CYS A 718 -18.67 19.15 34.98
N TYR A 719 -19.48 19.80 35.81
CA TYR A 719 -20.85 19.35 36.08
C TYR A 719 -21.77 19.95 35.00
N SER A 720 -22.21 19.14 34.04
CA SER A 720 -23.15 19.59 33.02
C SER A 720 -24.56 19.75 33.60
N THR A 721 -25.32 20.71 33.06
CA THR A 721 -26.76 20.90 33.30
C THR A 721 -27.50 19.56 33.20
N GLY A 722 -28.30 19.20 34.22
CA GLY A 722 -29.02 17.92 34.29
C GLY A 722 -28.48 16.90 35.31
N SER A 723 -27.50 17.27 36.14
CA SER A 723 -27.03 16.44 37.26
C SER A 723 -27.89 16.68 38.51
N TYR A 724 -28.49 15.62 39.06
CA TYR A 724 -29.39 15.70 40.22
C TYR A 724 -28.92 14.84 41.38
N TYR A 725 -29.00 15.39 42.59
CA TYR A 725 -28.64 14.70 43.82
C TYR A 725 -29.89 14.49 44.66
N TYR A 726 -30.02 13.29 45.23
CA TYR A 726 -31.15 12.93 46.07
C TYR A 726 -30.73 12.83 47.52
N VAL A 727 -31.48 13.47 48.40
CA VAL A 727 -31.44 13.24 49.85
C VAL A 727 -32.72 12.51 50.20
N LYS A 728 -32.61 11.21 50.50
CA LYS A 728 -33.75 10.37 50.86
C LYS A 728 -33.84 10.18 52.37
N THR A 729 -35.07 10.14 52.84
CA THR A 729 -35.40 9.74 54.20
C THR A 729 -35.08 8.27 54.38
N THR A 730 -34.39 7.96 55.45
CA THR A 730 -34.04 6.62 55.92
C THR A 730 -34.79 6.32 57.22
N ALA A 731 -34.69 5.09 57.70
CA ALA A 731 -35.27 4.73 59.00
C ALA A 731 -34.70 5.55 60.18
N ALA A 732 -33.50 6.14 60.05
CA ALA A 732 -32.81 6.89 61.10
C ALA A 732 -33.20 8.37 61.18
N ASN A 733 -33.72 8.95 60.09
CA ASN A 733 -34.07 10.38 59.98
C ASN A 733 -35.51 10.62 59.49
N LYS A 734 -36.38 9.60 59.57
CA LYS A 734 -37.83 9.74 59.31
C LYS A 734 -38.54 10.48 60.43
N PHE A 735 -39.58 11.22 60.09
CA PHE A 735 -40.42 11.90 61.08
C PHE A 735 -41.24 10.86 61.87
N LEU A 736 -41.17 10.93 63.20
CA LEU A 736 -41.95 10.07 64.10
C LEU A 736 -43.17 10.87 64.58
N SER A 737 -44.35 10.56 64.02
CA SER A 737 -45.63 11.25 64.27
C SER A 737 -46.13 11.22 65.72
N ALA A 738 -45.46 10.54 66.64
CA ALA A 738 -45.88 10.35 68.02
C ALA A 738 -45.57 11.54 68.96
N ARG A 739 -44.93 12.63 68.50
CA ARG A 739 -44.54 13.78 69.36
C ARG A 739 -45.01 15.14 68.83
N SER A 740 -44.85 15.42 67.54
CA SER A 740 -45.37 16.59 66.80
C SER A 740 -45.25 16.27 65.30
N ASN A 741 -46.21 16.71 64.48
CA ASN A 741 -46.18 16.54 63.02
C ASN A 741 -46.10 17.87 62.26
N THR A 742 -45.89 18.99 62.95
CA THR A 742 -45.76 20.32 62.35
C THR A 742 -44.33 20.81 62.49
N VAL A 743 -43.74 21.25 61.38
CA VAL A 743 -42.39 21.84 61.38
C VAL A 743 -42.47 23.25 61.99
N SER A 744 -41.74 23.47 63.07
CA SER A 744 -41.66 24.75 63.78
C SER A 744 -40.58 25.69 63.24
N ASN A 745 -39.52 25.13 62.64
CA ASN A 745 -38.45 25.90 62.00
C ASN A 745 -37.70 25.07 60.94
N VAL A 746 -37.25 25.73 59.87
CA VAL A 746 -36.45 25.14 58.78
C VAL A 746 -35.21 25.98 58.55
N ALA A 747 -34.03 25.34 58.59
CA ALA A 747 -32.76 25.97 58.25
C ALA A 747 -32.04 25.13 57.17
N ILE A 748 -31.62 25.80 56.10
CA ILE A 748 -30.84 25.20 55.02
C ILE A 748 -29.53 25.98 54.90
N THR A 749 -28.41 25.31 55.14
CA THR A 749 -27.07 25.88 54.95
C THR A 749 -26.59 25.52 53.55
N SER A 750 -26.43 26.54 52.71
CA SER A 750 -26.02 26.37 51.31
C SER A 750 -25.06 27.47 50.85
N SER A 751 -24.20 27.16 49.87
CA SER A 751 -23.38 28.13 49.15
C SER A 751 -23.76 28.12 47.67
N VAL A 752 -24.04 29.29 47.11
CA VAL A 752 -24.36 29.47 45.68
C VAL A 752 -23.42 30.54 45.12
N PRO A 753 -22.23 30.16 44.66
CA PRO A 753 -21.29 31.09 44.03
C PRO A 753 -21.88 31.78 42.79
N GLY A 754 -21.31 32.93 42.39
CA GLY A 754 -21.73 33.65 41.19
C GLY A 754 -21.72 32.75 39.93
N SER A 755 -22.72 32.94 39.07
CA SER A 755 -22.96 32.12 37.86
C SER A 755 -23.34 30.65 38.10
N THR A 756 -23.66 30.27 39.34
CA THR A 756 -24.26 28.96 39.65
C THR A 756 -25.73 29.09 40.05
N ALA A 757 -26.50 28.02 39.91
CA ALA A 757 -27.85 27.94 40.43
C ALA A 757 -28.05 26.67 41.27
N LEU A 758 -28.81 26.83 42.35
CA LEU A 758 -29.23 25.76 43.24
C LEU A 758 -30.74 25.78 43.35
N LYS A 759 -31.38 24.70 42.88
CA LYS A 759 -32.83 24.51 42.90
C LYS A 759 -33.19 23.18 43.56
N ALA A 760 -34.36 23.15 44.20
CA ALA A 760 -34.85 21.97 44.91
C ALA A 760 -36.30 21.63 44.57
N LEU A 761 -36.62 20.34 44.65
CA LEU A 761 -37.98 19.80 44.73
C LEU A 761 -38.09 18.92 45.98
N VAL A 762 -39.31 18.82 46.51
CA VAL A 762 -39.62 17.98 47.69
C VAL A 762 -40.57 16.88 47.29
N SER A 763 -40.40 15.70 47.87
CA SER A 763 -41.38 14.62 47.80
C SER A 763 -41.82 14.24 49.21
N PHE A 764 -43.13 14.12 49.40
CA PHE A 764 -43.76 13.69 50.66
C PHE A 764 -44.21 12.21 50.62
N ASP A 765 -43.97 11.52 49.51
CA ASP A 765 -44.45 10.17 49.21
C ASP A 765 -43.31 9.21 48.79
N GLY A 766 -42.12 9.42 49.35
CA GLY A 766 -40.95 8.54 49.16
C GLY A 766 -40.29 8.65 47.78
N GLY A 767 -40.44 9.79 47.11
CA GLY A 767 -39.90 10.08 45.79
C GLY A 767 -40.82 9.72 44.62
N THR A 768 -42.09 9.40 44.87
CA THR A 768 -43.07 9.02 43.84
C THR A 768 -43.57 10.24 43.07
N THR A 769 -43.91 11.32 43.76
CA THR A 769 -44.23 12.63 43.18
C THR A 769 -43.30 13.70 43.72
N TRP A 770 -42.91 14.63 42.84
CA TRP A 770 -42.03 15.75 43.17
C TRP A 770 -42.82 17.05 43.10
N LYS A 771 -42.79 17.81 44.19
CA LYS A 771 -43.59 19.00 44.40
C LYS A 771 -42.71 20.24 44.54
N LYS A 772 -43.30 21.38 44.20
CA LYS A 772 -42.77 22.72 44.42
C LYS A 772 -43.79 23.56 45.18
N HIS A 773 -43.30 24.49 46.00
CA HIS A 773 -44.13 25.47 46.68
C HIS A 773 -44.35 26.70 45.81
N ASN A 774 -45.60 27.14 45.63
CA ASN A 774 -45.97 28.30 44.80
C ASN A 774 -46.38 29.54 45.64
N SER A 775 -45.77 29.70 46.81
CA SER A 775 -46.07 30.74 47.82
C SER A 775 -47.39 30.58 48.58
N SER A 776 -48.27 29.64 48.20
CA SER A 776 -49.54 29.38 48.90
C SER A 776 -49.83 27.91 49.15
N SER A 777 -49.30 27.00 48.32
CA SER A 777 -49.52 25.55 48.42
C SER A 777 -48.40 24.75 47.76
N TRP A 778 -48.34 23.46 48.10
CA TRP A 778 -47.49 22.48 47.43
C TRP A 778 -48.20 21.90 46.22
N VAL A 779 -47.60 22.07 45.03
CA VAL A 779 -48.13 21.59 43.75
C VAL A 779 -47.12 20.70 43.05
N ASP A 780 -47.60 19.78 42.22
CA ASP A 780 -46.71 18.87 41.48
C ASP A 780 -45.86 19.66 40.46
N ALA A 781 -44.57 19.33 40.41
CA ALA A 781 -43.63 19.93 39.47
C ALA A 781 -43.74 19.22 38.10
N ALA A 782 -44.23 19.95 37.09
CA ALA A 782 -44.33 19.43 35.72
C ALA A 782 -42.96 18.98 35.19
N GLY A 783 -42.84 17.69 34.84
CA GLY A 783 -41.58 17.07 34.41
C GLY A 783 -40.70 16.52 35.55
N GLY A 784 -41.11 16.68 36.81
CA GLY A 784 -40.42 16.13 37.97
C GLY A 784 -38.96 16.57 38.07
N VAL A 785 -38.07 15.65 38.47
CA VAL A 785 -36.66 15.96 38.72
C VAL A 785 -35.92 16.43 37.47
N SER A 786 -36.36 15.99 36.28
CA SER A 786 -35.74 16.37 35.00
C SER A 786 -35.88 17.85 34.66
N THR A 787 -36.79 18.58 35.31
CA THR A 787 -37.05 20.02 35.07
C THR A 787 -36.72 20.89 36.28
N ILE A 788 -36.04 20.35 37.29
CA ILE A 788 -35.72 21.06 38.55
C ILE A 788 -34.97 22.38 38.34
N GLY A 789 -34.12 22.46 37.33
CA GLY A 789 -33.39 23.66 36.96
C GLY A 789 -34.28 24.87 36.68
N THR A 790 -35.38 24.64 35.98
CA THR A 790 -36.32 25.68 35.54
C THR A 790 -37.53 25.80 36.45
N THR A 791 -37.99 24.69 37.03
CA THR A 791 -39.25 24.63 37.79
C THR A 791 -39.07 24.50 39.30
N GLY A 792 -37.88 24.16 39.78
CA GLY A 792 -37.58 23.95 41.19
C GLY A 792 -37.61 25.25 42.01
N ASN A 793 -37.82 25.07 43.31
CA ASN A 793 -37.76 26.16 44.29
C ASN A 793 -36.31 26.58 44.54
N THR A 794 -36.12 27.88 44.75
CA THR A 794 -34.94 28.42 45.45
C THR A 794 -34.93 27.93 46.90
N MET A 795 -33.77 27.96 47.56
CA MET A 795 -33.69 27.57 48.98
C MET A 795 -34.60 28.42 49.88
N ALA A 796 -34.78 29.71 49.56
CA ALA A 796 -35.67 30.59 50.30
C ALA A 796 -37.15 30.20 50.14
N GLU A 797 -37.60 29.88 48.93
CA GLU A 797 -38.96 29.41 48.67
C GLU A 797 -39.22 28.04 49.33
N LEU A 798 -38.22 27.17 49.31
CA LEU A 798 -38.25 25.86 49.95
C LEU A 798 -38.41 25.99 51.47
N ILE A 799 -37.61 26.84 52.11
CA ILE A 799 -37.71 27.16 53.55
C ILE A 799 -39.10 27.70 53.86
N SER A 800 -39.56 28.69 53.09
CA SER A 800 -40.87 29.33 53.28
C SER A 800 -42.04 28.34 53.22
N GLY A 801 -42.01 27.40 52.26
CA GLY A 801 -43.08 26.40 52.11
C GLY A 801 -43.08 25.28 53.15
N LEU A 802 -41.91 24.96 53.73
CA LEU A 802 -41.79 23.90 54.73
C LEU A 802 -41.99 24.41 56.16
N ASN A 803 -41.77 25.70 56.41
CA ASN A 803 -41.94 26.28 57.74
C ASN A 803 -43.44 26.34 58.10
N GLY A 804 -43.84 25.70 59.21
CA GLY A 804 -45.25 25.53 59.57
C GLY A 804 -45.98 24.41 58.81
N TYR A 805 -45.30 23.66 57.93
CA TYR A 805 -45.93 22.55 57.22
C TYR A 805 -46.25 21.41 58.19
N THR A 806 -47.47 20.85 58.06
CA THR A 806 -47.95 19.75 58.90
C THR A 806 -48.04 18.48 58.09
N PHE A 807 -47.23 17.47 58.43
CA PHE A 807 -47.18 16.19 57.74
C PHE A 807 -48.41 15.34 58.05
N GLY A 808 -49.00 14.74 57.01
CA GLY A 808 -50.12 13.81 57.16
C GLY A 808 -49.70 12.50 57.84
N ALA A 809 -50.65 11.82 58.49
CA ALA A 809 -50.39 10.55 59.18
C ALA A 809 -49.89 9.42 58.24
N SER A 810 -50.07 9.57 56.93
CA SER A 810 -49.61 8.66 55.86
C SER A 810 -48.32 9.11 55.15
N GLU A 811 -47.72 10.24 55.53
CA GLU A 811 -46.56 10.85 54.84
C GLU A 811 -45.35 11.00 55.79
N PRO A 812 -44.66 9.90 56.19
CA PRO A 812 -43.56 9.97 57.16
C PRO A 812 -42.19 10.32 56.56
N THR A 813 -42.12 10.57 55.24
CA THR A 813 -40.87 10.79 54.50
C THR A 813 -40.85 12.15 53.83
N VAL A 814 -39.73 12.84 53.93
CA VAL A 814 -39.47 14.11 53.23
C VAL A 814 -38.18 13.96 52.46
N ASP A 815 -38.32 13.69 51.17
CA ASP A 815 -37.18 13.48 50.28
C ASP A 815 -36.93 14.76 49.47
N PHE A 816 -35.67 15.04 49.19
CA PHE A 816 -35.26 16.20 48.42
C PHE A 816 -34.52 15.75 47.16
N ALA A 817 -34.80 16.43 46.06
CA ALA A 817 -33.96 16.43 44.87
C ALA A 817 -33.33 17.82 44.76
N PHE A 818 -32.03 17.87 44.51
CA PHE A 818 -31.28 19.10 44.27
C PHE A 818 -30.71 19.10 42.86
N GLY A 819 -31.01 20.15 42.11
CA GLY A 819 -30.37 20.47 40.84
C GLY A 819 -29.21 21.43 41.09
N LEU A 820 -28.01 21.03 40.69
CA LEU A 820 -26.81 21.86 40.70
C LEU A 820 -26.50 22.27 39.27
N GLU A 821 -26.66 23.55 38.96
CA GLU A 821 -26.34 24.09 37.63
C GLU A 821 -25.14 25.01 37.74
N SER A 822 -24.14 24.78 36.90
CA SER A 822 -23.00 25.67 36.75
C SER A 822 -22.69 25.84 35.27
N ASP A 823 -22.50 27.07 34.83
CA ASP A 823 -21.89 27.40 33.53
C ASP A 823 -20.36 27.51 33.63
N SER A 824 -19.80 27.36 34.84
CA SER A 824 -18.41 27.57 35.16
C SER A 824 -17.74 26.34 35.78
N CYS A 825 -16.51 26.08 35.35
CA CYS A 825 -15.65 25.02 35.89
C CYS A 825 -14.90 25.43 37.17
N SER A 826 -15.11 26.66 37.68
CA SER A 826 -14.36 27.23 38.81
C SER A 826 -15.18 27.41 40.09
N ALA A 827 -16.47 27.09 40.09
CA ALA A 827 -17.34 27.21 41.26
C ALA A 827 -18.44 26.14 41.26
N THR A 828 -18.84 25.66 42.44
CA THR A 828 -19.87 24.62 42.59
C THR A 828 -20.86 24.99 43.70
N PRO A 829 -22.18 24.99 43.44
CA PRO A 829 -23.16 25.19 44.49
C PRO A 829 -23.16 23.99 45.44
N SER A 830 -23.41 24.22 46.73
CA SER A 830 -23.44 23.15 47.73
C SER A 830 -24.56 23.35 48.75
N VAL A 831 -25.06 22.24 49.28
CA VAL A 831 -25.92 22.18 50.46
C VAL A 831 -25.19 21.35 51.49
N THR A 832 -24.86 21.93 52.63
CA THR A 832 -24.07 21.28 53.68
C THR A 832 -24.94 20.83 54.85
N GLU A 833 -26.11 21.44 55.05
CA GLU A 833 -27.02 21.08 56.13
C GLU A 833 -28.48 21.34 55.72
N LEU A 834 -29.36 20.38 56.05
CA LEU A 834 -30.82 20.52 56.07
C LEU A 834 -31.30 20.22 57.48
N ARG A 835 -31.79 21.25 58.20
CA ARG A 835 -32.26 21.12 59.58
C ARG A 835 -33.74 21.47 59.68
N PHE A 836 -34.49 20.59 60.33
CA PHE A 836 -35.93 20.73 60.58
C PHE A 836 -36.17 20.57 62.08
N ASP A 837 -36.74 21.59 62.71
CA ASP A 837 -37.16 21.55 64.11
C ASP A 837 -38.69 21.33 64.12
N TYR A 838 -39.20 20.31 64.81
CA TYR A 838 -40.62 19.91 64.79
C TYR A 838 -41.17 19.55 66.17
#